data_AF-A0AAZ3Q3M0-F1
#
_entry.id   AF-A0AAZ3Q3M0-F1
#
_cell.length_a   1.000
_cell.length_b   1.000
_cell.length_c   1.000
_cell.angle_alpha   90.00
_cell.angle_beta   90.00
_cell.angle_gamma   90.00
#
_symmetry.space_group_name_H-M   'P 1'
#
loop_
_entity.id
_entity.type
_entity.pdbx_description
1 polymer ?
#
loop_
_entity_poly.entity_id
_entity_poly.type
_entity_poly.pdbx_seq_one_letter_code
_entity_poly.pdbx_strand_id
1 'polypeptide(L)'
;MAARGHVQDPNDRRLRPIYDYLDNGNNKMAIQQADKLLKKHKDLHCAKVLKAIGLQRTGKQDEAFSLAQEVATLEPTDDNSLQALTILYREMHRPELVTKLYEAAVKKVPLSEEYHSHLFMAYARVGEYKKMQQAISAQDEKLAQTMFLPLAERMVEKMVKEEKIEAEAEVQLYFMILERLGKYVEALDMVRGPLGEKLTSELQSRENKCMMMYQRLQLWPECNALSYKLLLKNPDEWQFYLSYFDSLFHLMDKSWSPPNEEEHCVEGPVHTTVAEAVKFVVDRMEEEDKKDSRPLRGPYMACLELIHRLRQRGCPDEEELGDPLELMLQFFGKFGDKPCCITDLKIYLHLLPPEQHTQFENRLGELVPLGEVGEDGFGFPGDTKALQRHLCVCQLSRVLGLQHTLDTEGKLCLITELKAHYHYGLQFGKSCLKTELQFSDTYCLMVAHVYIDLWTETGDENMLWQCLGVLEEGLSYSPSNAQFKLLLLLLFCRLGAFQPVVDLYSSLDAKHVQHDTIGYLLTRYAGSLGQFAAASQSYNFSLRFFHSNQKDTSEYIIQAYKYGAFEKIPEFIAFRTRLNQSLHFAQVRTERMLLDLYTEADITSSLEESVKAMGLCPEEDDIPWDNMRDNRDLTVLFSWDPKDRELTEEHRRLSLEEESVWLKVRSLTLRLLASLALLGHAPSKRNSDKTNENGVSAKSSTLQTLLSQLDLTLQTAAQITEKQTQYPFLGPPSSRLASALSSGSCHCQASALQLSLTLQELETTGLGKMSDVDFCTTELLSRCKGDVLEMKDSRLMTQPSLLETLVFFVETVCVVLWVASYSASVLRPLKSSLQKKKKKKTKDSSTAMPVVLSGFQEWTGSLQGIVTQALDHVKGQEASLTALKLAALTLGVGHEECGFTRAAMDKVQTSYLGSLQELGDLLRKRADSLKSLKF
;
A
#
# COMPACT_ATOMS: atom_id res chain seq x y z
N MET A 1 -8.65 -31.18 -4.95
CA MET A 1 -9.60 -32.28 -4.77
C MET A 1 -9.97 -32.83 -6.14
N ALA A 2 -9.50 -34.03 -6.49
CA ALA A 2 -9.93 -34.72 -7.71
C ALA A 2 -10.12 -36.21 -7.38
N ALA A 3 -11.32 -36.55 -6.90
CA ALA A 3 -11.80 -37.93 -6.87
C ALA A 3 -13.30 -37.94 -6.63
N ARG A 4 -14.07 -38.12 -7.72
CA ARG A 4 -15.42 -38.71 -7.85
C ARG A 4 -15.92 -38.28 -9.23
N GLY A 5 -16.27 -39.12 -10.18
CA GLY A 5 -16.42 -40.57 -10.21
C GLY A 5 -17.37 -40.87 -11.36
N HIS A 6 -16.84 -41.16 -12.55
CA HIS A 6 -17.58 -41.78 -13.65
C HIS A 6 -16.56 -42.50 -14.56
N VAL A 7 -16.78 -43.80 -14.79
CA VAL A 7 -16.16 -44.69 -15.80
C VAL A 7 -14.66 -44.45 -16.07
N GLN A 8 -13.77 -45.24 -15.44
CA GLN A 8 -12.31 -45.17 -15.68
C GLN A 8 -11.97 -45.45 -17.15
N ASP A 9 -11.71 -44.38 -17.91
CA ASP A 9 -11.08 -44.43 -19.23
C ASP A 9 -9.70 -45.14 -19.11
N PRO A 10 -9.36 -46.13 -19.96
CA PRO A 10 -8.03 -46.73 -20.02
C PRO A 10 -6.87 -45.72 -20.08
N ASN A 11 -7.14 -44.50 -20.57
CA ASN A 11 -6.19 -43.40 -20.63
C ASN A 11 -5.87 -42.79 -19.25
N ASP A 12 -6.81 -42.76 -18.30
CA ASP A 12 -6.59 -42.21 -16.94
C ASP A 12 -5.53 -42.99 -16.16
N ARG A 13 -5.53 -44.32 -16.27
CA ARG A 13 -4.51 -45.17 -15.62
C ARG A 13 -3.11 -44.94 -16.17
N ARG A 14 -3.00 -44.54 -17.44
CA ARG A 14 -1.71 -44.30 -18.12
C ARG A 14 -1.14 -42.91 -17.80
N LEU A 15 -2.00 -41.95 -17.51
CA LEU A 15 -1.62 -40.57 -17.18
C LEU A 15 -1.26 -40.39 -15.70
N ARG A 16 -1.79 -41.23 -14.81
CA ARG A 16 -1.57 -41.16 -13.35
C ARG A 16 -0.11 -41.04 -12.90
N PRO A 17 0.86 -41.79 -13.45
CA PRO A 17 2.26 -41.63 -13.07
C PRO A 17 2.81 -40.23 -13.39
N ILE A 18 2.32 -39.59 -14.45
CA ILE A 18 2.75 -38.23 -14.83
C ILE A 18 2.18 -37.22 -13.82
N TYR A 19 0.91 -37.35 -13.45
CA TYR A 19 0.29 -36.53 -12.40
C TYR A 19 1.01 -36.69 -11.06
N ASP A 20 1.28 -37.92 -10.62
CA ASP A 20 1.98 -38.19 -9.36
C ASP A 20 3.37 -37.53 -9.32
N TYR A 21 4.12 -37.52 -10.43
CA TYR A 21 5.41 -36.82 -10.48
C TYR A 21 5.27 -35.29 -10.51
N LEU A 22 4.23 -34.74 -11.16
CA LEU A 22 3.97 -33.30 -11.18
C LEU A 22 3.53 -32.79 -9.80
N ASP A 23 2.69 -33.55 -9.10
CA ASP A 23 2.18 -33.20 -7.77
C ASP A 23 3.28 -33.30 -6.69
N ASN A 24 4.20 -34.26 -6.84
CA ASN A 24 5.39 -34.37 -5.99
C ASN A 24 6.51 -33.37 -6.37
N GLY A 25 6.27 -32.44 -7.29
CA GLY A 25 7.23 -31.42 -7.72
C GLY A 25 8.41 -31.94 -8.56
N ASN A 26 8.42 -33.22 -8.94
CA ASN A 26 9.50 -33.85 -9.68
C ASN A 26 9.31 -33.69 -11.21
N ASN A 27 9.39 -32.43 -11.67
CA ASN A 27 9.07 -32.04 -13.04
C ASN A 27 9.93 -32.75 -14.11
N LYS A 28 11.20 -33.07 -13.81
CA LYS A 28 12.09 -33.80 -14.74
C LYS A 28 11.60 -35.23 -14.98
N MET A 29 11.17 -35.92 -13.93
CA MET A 29 10.63 -37.28 -14.04
C MET A 29 9.26 -37.28 -14.73
N ALA A 30 8.43 -36.27 -14.48
CA ALA A 30 7.16 -36.08 -15.18
C ALA A 30 7.36 -35.95 -16.70
N ILE A 31 8.31 -35.11 -17.15
CA ILE A 31 8.65 -34.94 -18.57
C ILE A 31 9.13 -36.28 -19.16
N GLN A 32 10.01 -37.02 -18.47
CA GLN A 32 10.49 -38.31 -18.95
C GLN A 32 9.38 -39.35 -19.10
N GLN A 33 8.42 -39.40 -18.16
CA GLN A 33 7.29 -40.32 -18.25
C GLN A 33 6.31 -39.90 -19.36
N ALA A 34 6.09 -38.60 -19.53
CA ALA A 34 5.30 -38.08 -20.65
C ALA A 34 5.95 -38.43 -22.00
N ASP A 35 7.27 -38.28 -22.14
CA ASP A 35 8.00 -38.67 -23.36
C ASP A 35 7.91 -40.18 -23.64
N LYS A 36 7.99 -41.02 -22.61
CA LYS A 36 7.80 -42.48 -22.74
C LYS A 36 6.40 -42.83 -23.21
N LEU A 37 5.38 -42.12 -22.71
CA LEU A 37 3.99 -42.35 -23.08
C LEU A 37 3.70 -41.86 -24.50
N LEU A 38 4.19 -40.67 -24.87
CA LEU A 38 4.04 -40.08 -26.21
C LEU A 38 4.77 -40.88 -27.30
N LYS A 39 5.86 -41.59 -26.96
CA LYS A 39 6.51 -42.54 -27.89
C LYS A 39 5.58 -43.69 -28.29
N LYS A 40 4.70 -44.14 -27.39
CA LYS A 40 3.77 -45.25 -27.62
C LYS A 40 2.41 -44.78 -28.14
N HIS A 41 1.98 -43.59 -27.72
CA HIS A 41 0.68 -42.99 -28.04
C HIS A 41 0.88 -41.52 -28.41
N LYS A 42 1.19 -41.25 -29.68
CA LYS A 42 1.50 -39.90 -30.17
C LYS A 42 0.30 -38.94 -30.14
N ASP A 43 -0.91 -39.49 -30.22
CA ASP A 43 -2.16 -38.73 -30.32
C ASP A 43 -2.82 -38.47 -28.95
N LEU A 44 -2.14 -38.82 -27.85
CA LEU A 44 -2.65 -38.56 -26.51
C LEU A 44 -2.38 -37.10 -26.11
N HIS A 45 -3.33 -36.22 -26.46
CA HIS A 45 -3.25 -34.77 -26.25
C HIS A 45 -2.92 -34.39 -24.80
N CYS A 46 -3.63 -34.96 -23.82
CA CYS A 46 -3.40 -34.69 -22.40
C CYS A 46 -1.94 -34.93 -21.98
N ALA A 47 -1.28 -35.99 -22.46
CA ALA A 47 0.12 -36.27 -22.14
C ALA A 47 1.10 -35.22 -22.72
N LYS A 48 0.79 -34.65 -23.89
CA LYS A 48 1.56 -33.51 -24.45
C LYS A 48 1.43 -32.26 -23.57
N VAL A 49 0.22 -32.00 -23.06
CA VAL A 49 -0.04 -30.85 -22.19
C VAL A 49 0.62 -31.03 -20.82
N LEU A 50 0.56 -32.22 -20.21
CA LEU A 50 1.26 -32.50 -18.95
C LEU A 50 2.78 -32.37 -19.09
N LYS A 51 3.35 -32.76 -20.25
CA LYS A 51 4.75 -32.47 -20.58
C LYS A 51 5.02 -30.96 -20.60
N ALA A 52 4.14 -30.18 -21.23
CA ALA A 52 4.25 -28.72 -21.29
C ALA A 52 4.19 -28.09 -19.88
N ILE A 53 3.36 -28.59 -18.97
CA ILE A 53 3.37 -28.17 -17.54
C ILE A 53 4.74 -28.44 -16.90
N GLY A 54 5.30 -29.64 -17.08
CA GLY A 54 6.64 -29.94 -16.57
C GLY A 54 7.73 -29.01 -17.15
N LEU A 55 7.63 -28.65 -18.43
CA LEU A 55 8.55 -27.72 -19.10
C LEU A 55 8.38 -26.28 -18.57
N GLN A 56 7.14 -25.83 -18.37
CA GLN A 56 6.83 -24.53 -17.78
C GLN A 56 7.44 -24.41 -16.37
N ARG A 57 7.23 -25.41 -15.52
CA ARG A 57 7.77 -25.46 -14.15
C ARG A 57 9.29 -25.66 -14.08
N THR A 58 9.96 -25.95 -15.20
CA THR A 58 11.43 -26.01 -15.30
C THR A 58 12.03 -24.79 -15.99
N GLY A 59 11.23 -23.77 -16.28
CA GLY A 59 11.68 -22.48 -16.85
C GLY A 59 11.73 -22.43 -18.38
N LYS A 60 11.30 -23.49 -19.08
CA LYS A 60 11.31 -23.56 -20.55
C LYS A 60 9.98 -23.09 -21.15
N GLN A 61 9.66 -21.82 -20.98
CA GLN A 61 8.32 -21.29 -21.30
C GLN A 61 7.99 -21.34 -22.80
N ASP A 62 8.95 -21.07 -23.69
CA ASP A 62 8.70 -21.07 -25.15
C ASP A 62 8.37 -22.47 -25.68
N GLU A 63 9.12 -23.48 -25.22
CA GLU A 63 8.87 -24.89 -25.55
C GLU A 63 7.51 -25.35 -25.01
N ALA A 64 7.17 -24.95 -23.78
CA ALA A 64 5.87 -25.24 -23.16
C ALA A 64 4.72 -24.58 -23.93
N PHE A 65 4.85 -23.30 -24.30
CA PHE A 65 3.83 -22.58 -25.06
C PHE A 65 3.59 -23.19 -26.45
N SER A 66 4.68 -23.55 -27.14
CA SER A 66 4.59 -24.16 -28.48
C SER A 66 3.80 -25.46 -28.45
N LEU A 67 4.06 -26.32 -27.45
CA LEU A 67 3.31 -27.57 -27.26
C LEU A 67 1.85 -27.31 -26.86
N ALA A 68 1.59 -26.32 -26.02
CA ALA A 68 0.23 -25.94 -25.63
C ALA A 68 -0.59 -25.48 -26.84
N GLN A 69 0.02 -24.67 -27.71
CA GLN A 69 -0.61 -24.13 -28.90
C GLN A 69 -0.88 -25.22 -29.94
N GLU A 70 0.06 -26.16 -30.13
CA GLU A 70 -0.15 -27.34 -30.99
C GLU A 70 -1.42 -28.09 -30.58
N VAL A 71 -1.58 -28.38 -29.28
CA VAL A 71 -2.77 -29.09 -28.78
C VAL A 71 -4.03 -28.23 -28.87
N ALA A 72 -3.94 -26.93 -28.55
CA ALA A 72 -5.10 -26.04 -28.59
C ALA A 72 -5.66 -25.84 -29.99
N THR A 73 -4.81 -25.84 -31.05
CA THR A 73 -5.29 -25.76 -32.45
C THR A 73 -6.09 -26.97 -32.91
N LEU A 74 -5.96 -28.11 -32.22
CA LEU A 74 -6.76 -29.31 -32.49
C LEU A 74 -8.15 -29.23 -31.84
N GLU A 75 -8.44 -28.17 -31.08
CA GLU A 75 -9.71 -27.91 -30.40
C GLU A 75 -10.23 -29.15 -29.66
N PRO A 76 -9.51 -29.60 -28.61
CA PRO A 76 -9.85 -30.81 -27.87
C PRO A 76 -11.20 -30.68 -27.17
N THR A 77 -11.93 -31.79 -27.09
CA THR A 77 -13.22 -31.88 -26.40
C THR A 77 -13.21 -32.87 -25.23
N ASP A 78 -12.04 -33.44 -24.90
CA ASP A 78 -11.88 -34.32 -23.75
C ASP A 78 -11.50 -33.54 -22.49
N ASP A 79 -12.17 -33.84 -21.38
CA ASP A 79 -12.06 -33.11 -20.12
C ASP A 79 -10.63 -33.07 -19.58
N ASN A 80 -9.92 -34.21 -19.65
CA ASN A 80 -8.53 -34.33 -19.22
C ASN A 80 -7.57 -33.37 -19.94
N SER A 81 -7.69 -33.21 -21.26
CA SER A 81 -6.86 -32.26 -22.01
C SER A 81 -7.28 -30.81 -21.76
N LEU A 82 -8.58 -30.53 -21.64
CA LEU A 82 -9.11 -29.19 -21.34
C LEU A 82 -8.67 -28.69 -19.96
N GLN A 83 -8.76 -29.55 -18.94
CA GLN A 83 -8.34 -29.26 -17.57
C GLN A 83 -6.82 -29.06 -17.49
N ALA A 84 -6.03 -29.91 -18.14
CA ALA A 84 -4.57 -29.77 -18.20
C ALA A 84 -4.14 -28.47 -18.90
N LEU A 85 -4.80 -28.09 -20.01
CA LEU A 85 -4.54 -26.82 -20.70
C LEU A 85 -4.92 -25.62 -19.84
N THR A 86 -6.03 -25.73 -19.10
CA THR A 86 -6.47 -24.70 -18.15
C THR A 86 -5.43 -24.50 -17.05
N ILE A 87 -4.87 -25.56 -16.49
CA ILE A 87 -3.79 -25.46 -15.49
C ILE A 87 -2.56 -24.80 -16.10
N LEU A 88 -2.14 -25.23 -17.29
CA LEU A 88 -0.98 -24.67 -17.98
C LEU A 88 -1.13 -23.17 -18.25
N TYR A 89 -2.22 -22.74 -18.89
CA TYR A 89 -2.45 -21.33 -19.19
C TYR A 89 -2.57 -20.46 -17.93
N ARG A 90 -3.06 -21.03 -16.81
CA ARG A 90 -3.05 -20.35 -15.50
C ARG A 90 -1.62 -20.19 -14.95
N GLU A 91 -0.77 -21.22 -15.06
CA GLU A 91 0.65 -21.14 -14.66
C GLU A 91 1.48 -20.21 -15.57
N MET A 92 0.99 -19.94 -16.79
CA MET A 92 1.61 -19.01 -17.74
C MET A 92 1.13 -17.56 -17.58
N HIS A 93 0.22 -17.27 -16.64
CA HIS A 93 -0.42 -15.95 -16.49
C HIS A 93 -1.14 -15.48 -17.77
N ARG A 94 -1.72 -16.41 -18.54
CA ARG A 94 -2.51 -16.12 -19.77
C ARG A 94 -3.92 -16.70 -19.72
N PRO A 95 -4.77 -16.28 -18.76
CA PRO A 95 -6.11 -16.83 -18.60
C PRO A 95 -7.04 -16.55 -19.79
N GLU A 96 -6.72 -15.59 -20.66
CA GLU A 96 -7.47 -15.23 -21.88
C GLU A 96 -7.50 -16.38 -22.89
N LEU A 97 -6.55 -17.31 -22.82
CA LEU A 97 -6.52 -18.49 -23.68
C LEU A 97 -7.49 -19.57 -23.21
N VAL A 98 -7.84 -19.58 -21.93
CA VAL A 98 -8.81 -20.52 -21.34
C VAL A 98 -10.22 -20.23 -21.86
N THR A 99 -10.59 -18.96 -22.06
CA THR A 99 -11.91 -18.61 -22.63
C THR A 99 -12.04 -19.13 -24.06
N LYS A 100 -11.05 -18.88 -24.91
CA LYS A 100 -11.01 -19.38 -26.30
C LYS A 100 -11.11 -20.91 -26.36
N LEU A 101 -10.45 -21.59 -25.43
CA LEU A 101 -10.46 -23.05 -25.33
C LEU A 101 -11.88 -23.59 -25.08
N TYR A 102 -12.58 -23.07 -24.06
CA TYR A 102 -13.94 -23.51 -23.75
C TYR A 102 -14.99 -22.95 -24.73
N GLU A 103 -14.78 -21.79 -25.36
CA GLU A 103 -15.60 -21.29 -26.47
C GLU A 103 -15.61 -22.30 -27.64
N ALA A 104 -14.44 -22.85 -27.99
CA ALA A 104 -14.32 -23.88 -29.03
C ALA A 104 -14.98 -25.20 -28.63
N ALA A 105 -14.82 -25.63 -27.37
CA ALA A 105 -15.46 -26.85 -26.85
C ALA A 105 -16.99 -26.75 -26.84
N VAL A 106 -17.55 -25.61 -26.38
CA VAL A 106 -19.01 -25.36 -26.37
C VAL A 106 -19.58 -25.31 -27.77
N LYS A 107 -18.87 -24.73 -28.75
CA LYS A 107 -19.29 -24.73 -30.16
C LYS A 107 -19.42 -26.15 -30.73
N LYS A 108 -18.57 -27.09 -30.30
CA LYS A 108 -18.62 -28.49 -30.73
C LYS A 108 -19.67 -29.31 -29.96
N VAL A 109 -19.88 -29.02 -28.67
CA VAL A 109 -20.79 -29.75 -27.79
C VAL A 109 -21.73 -28.78 -27.05
N PRO A 110 -22.74 -28.23 -27.73
CA PRO A 110 -23.58 -27.14 -27.20
C PRO A 110 -24.59 -27.56 -26.12
N LEU A 111 -24.75 -28.87 -25.86
CA LEU A 111 -25.68 -29.39 -24.84
C LEU A 111 -24.99 -29.75 -23.51
N SER A 112 -23.67 -29.62 -23.41
CA SER A 112 -22.94 -29.96 -22.18
C SER A 112 -23.05 -28.82 -21.16
N GLU A 113 -23.81 -29.01 -20.09
CA GLU A 113 -23.90 -28.05 -18.98
C GLU A 113 -22.54 -27.83 -18.31
N GLU A 114 -21.71 -28.87 -18.21
CA GLU A 114 -20.36 -28.78 -17.63
C GLU A 114 -19.46 -27.82 -18.42
N TYR A 115 -19.49 -27.87 -19.76
CA TYR A 115 -18.68 -26.97 -20.60
C TYR A 115 -19.17 -25.52 -20.54
N HIS A 116 -20.48 -25.29 -20.42
CA HIS A 116 -21.03 -23.96 -20.19
C HIS A 116 -20.63 -23.41 -18.82
N SER A 117 -20.64 -24.27 -17.79
CA SER A 117 -20.18 -23.91 -16.45
C SER A 117 -18.68 -23.56 -16.44
N HIS A 118 -17.84 -24.37 -17.08
CA HIS A 118 -16.40 -24.09 -17.20
C HIS A 118 -16.11 -22.84 -18.04
N LEU A 119 -16.87 -22.60 -19.12
CA LEU A 119 -16.78 -21.38 -19.92
C LEU A 119 -17.17 -20.15 -19.09
N PHE A 120 -18.24 -20.23 -18.31
CA PHE A 120 -18.65 -19.18 -17.38
C PHE A 120 -17.56 -18.88 -16.35
N MET A 121 -16.97 -19.91 -15.73
CA MET A 121 -15.84 -19.75 -14.80
C MET A 121 -14.60 -19.15 -15.48
N ALA A 122 -14.35 -19.48 -16.75
CA ALA A 122 -13.27 -18.89 -17.52
C ALA A 122 -13.50 -17.40 -17.77
N TYR A 123 -14.71 -16.98 -18.14
CA TYR A 123 -15.05 -15.56 -18.30
C TYR A 123 -14.94 -14.80 -16.97
N ALA A 124 -15.39 -15.39 -15.86
CA ALA A 124 -15.26 -14.81 -14.52
C ALA A 124 -13.80 -14.53 -14.16
N ARG A 125 -12.91 -15.47 -14.51
CA ARG A 125 -11.48 -15.37 -14.22
C ARG A 125 -10.81 -14.23 -14.99
N VAL A 126 -11.07 -14.14 -16.29
CA VAL A 126 -10.49 -13.11 -17.18
C VAL A 126 -11.10 -11.72 -16.91
N GLY A 127 -12.28 -11.66 -16.27
CA GLY A 127 -12.99 -10.39 -16.12
C GLY A 127 -13.56 -9.88 -17.44
N GLU A 128 -13.74 -10.77 -18.43
CA GLU A 128 -14.54 -10.50 -19.63
C GLU A 128 -16.02 -10.52 -19.27
N TYR A 129 -16.41 -9.59 -18.38
CA TYR A 129 -17.78 -9.48 -17.94
C TYR A 129 -18.66 -9.30 -19.17
N LYS A 130 -18.28 -8.51 -20.21
CA LYS A 130 -19.00 -8.41 -21.50
C LYS A 130 -19.42 -9.73 -22.15
N LYS A 131 -18.63 -10.80 -22.04
CA LYS A 131 -18.99 -12.11 -22.56
C LYS A 131 -19.71 -12.99 -21.55
N MET A 132 -19.36 -12.88 -20.25
CA MET A 132 -20.22 -13.36 -19.16
C MET A 132 -21.63 -12.77 -19.29
N GLN A 133 -21.77 -11.58 -19.88
CA GLN A 133 -22.97 -10.76 -19.98
C GLN A 133 -23.86 -11.03 -21.19
N GLN A 134 -23.36 -11.72 -22.21
CA GLN A 134 -24.25 -12.45 -23.11
C GLN A 134 -25.00 -13.58 -22.37
N ALA A 135 -24.59 -13.87 -21.12
CA ALA A 135 -25.46 -14.45 -20.10
C ALA A 135 -25.97 -13.42 -19.04
N ILE A 136 -25.19 -12.47 -18.45
CA ILE A 136 -25.65 -11.49 -17.40
C ILE A 136 -24.88 -10.10 -17.26
N SER A 137 -25.18 -9.02 -18.04
CA SER A 137 -25.05 -7.51 -17.79
C SER A 137 -23.77 -6.57 -17.76
N ALA A 138 -23.57 -5.65 -18.74
CA ALA A 138 -22.41 -4.73 -19.02
C ALA A 138 -22.05 -3.50 -18.17
N GLN A 139 -20.76 -3.10 -18.27
CA GLN A 139 -20.09 -1.92 -17.66
C GLN A 139 -20.62 -0.55 -18.12
N ASP A 140 -21.60 -0.51 -19.02
CA ASP A 140 -22.26 0.72 -19.45
C ASP A 140 -23.54 0.87 -18.64
N GLU A 141 -23.56 1.86 -17.74
CA GLU A 141 -24.63 2.11 -16.76
C GLU A 141 -26.00 2.26 -17.44
N LYS A 142 -26.03 2.85 -18.64
CA LYS A 142 -27.26 2.97 -19.44
C LYS A 142 -27.71 1.62 -20.01
N LEU A 143 -26.79 0.78 -20.50
CA LEU A 143 -27.13 -0.54 -21.04
C LEU A 143 -27.51 -1.54 -19.92
N ALA A 144 -26.86 -1.44 -18.76
CA ALA A 144 -27.17 -2.22 -17.57
C ALA A 144 -28.61 -1.99 -17.10
N GLN A 145 -29.01 -0.72 -16.99
CA GLN A 145 -30.34 -0.32 -16.52
C GLN A 145 -31.45 -0.54 -17.56
N THR A 146 -31.16 -0.39 -18.85
CA THR A 146 -32.21 -0.43 -19.90
C THR A 146 -32.48 -1.82 -20.48
N MET A 147 -31.53 -2.76 -20.39
CA MET A 147 -31.65 -4.06 -21.05
C MET A 147 -31.42 -5.24 -20.11
N PHE A 148 -30.35 -5.22 -19.33
CA PHE A 148 -29.90 -6.40 -18.61
C PHE A 148 -30.55 -6.61 -17.25
N LEU A 149 -30.60 -5.57 -16.41
CA LEU A 149 -31.29 -5.64 -15.12
C LEU A 149 -32.81 -5.91 -15.27
N PRO A 150 -33.53 -5.32 -16.25
CA PRO A 150 -34.94 -5.68 -16.50
C PRO A 150 -35.14 -7.11 -17.04
N LEU A 151 -34.13 -7.70 -17.68
CA LEU A 151 -34.17 -9.12 -18.07
C LEU A 151 -33.97 -10.03 -16.85
N ALA A 152 -32.97 -9.72 -16.02
CA ALA A 152 -32.71 -10.44 -14.78
C ALA A 152 -33.92 -10.40 -13.83
N GLU A 153 -34.54 -9.22 -13.69
CA GLU A 153 -35.79 -9.06 -12.95
C GLU A 153 -36.88 -9.98 -13.49
N ARG A 154 -37.16 -9.97 -14.80
CA ARG A 154 -38.19 -10.84 -15.41
C ARG A 154 -37.91 -12.34 -15.20
N MET A 155 -36.63 -12.73 -15.20
CA MET A 155 -36.24 -14.12 -14.92
C MET A 155 -36.54 -14.49 -13.46
N VAL A 156 -36.14 -13.63 -12.52
CA VAL A 156 -36.38 -13.87 -11.08
C VAL A 156 -37.86 -13.77 -10.73
N GLU A 157 -38.61 -12.79 -11.26
CA GLU A 157 -40.05 -12.69 -11.11
C GLU A 157 -40.79 -13.93 -11.61
N LYS A 158 -40.33 -14.52 -12.73
CA LYS A 158 -40.89 -15.78 -13.23
C LYS A 158 -40.67 -16.89 -12.20
N MET A 159 -39.49 -16.95 -11.57
CA MET A 159 -39.22 -17.92 -10.50
C MET A 159 -40.05 -17.66 -9.24
N VAL A 160 -40.29 -16.38 -8.89
CA VAL A 160 -41.22 -16.00 -7.80
C VAL A 160 -42.63 -16.49 -8.09
N LYS A 161 -43.15 -16.22 -9.30
CA LYS A 161 -44.50 -16.62 -9.76
C LYS A 161 -44.68 -18.14 -9.82
N GLU A 162 -43.60 -18.87 -10.11
CA GLU A 162 -43.57 -20.33 -10.14
C GLU A 162 -43.28 -20.96 -8.75
N GLU A 163 -43.17 -20.15 -7.68
CA GLU A 163 -42.80 -20.57 -6.31
C GLU A 163 -41.47 -21.35 -6.22
N LYS A 164 -40.53 -21.07 -7.12
CA LYS A 164 -39.22 -21.75 -7.21
C LYS A 164 -38.10 -21.07 -6.43
N ILE A 165 -38.40 -20.01 -5.67
CA ILE A 165 -37.43 -19.36 -4.78
C ILE A 165 -37.49 -20.06 -3.44
N GLU A 166 -36.56 -20.99 -3.21
CA GLU A 166 -36.51 -21.80 -1.99
C GLU A 166 -35.50 -21.26 -0.97
N ALA A 167 -34.34 -20.76 -1.41
CA ALA A 167 -33.25 -20.35 -0.54
C ALA A 167 -33.09 -18.84 -0.42
N GLU A 168 -32.29 -18.44 0.58
CA GLU A 168 -32.03 -17.05 0.94
C GLU A 168 -31.24 -16.31 -0.14
N ALA A 169 -30.31 -17.00 -0.82
CA ALA A 169 -29.45 -16.43 -1.85
C ALA A 169 -30.24 -15.83 -3.01
N GLU A 170 -31.31 -16.48 -3.43
CA GLU A 170 -32.20 -16.01 -4.49
C GLU A 170 -33.01 -14.78 -4.05
N VAL A 171 -33.41 -14.70 -2.77
CA VAL A 171 -34.07 -13.52 -2.20
C VAL A 171 -33.10 -12.34 -2.15
N GLN A 172 -31.87 -12.57 -1.71
CA GLN A 172 -30.79 -11.57 -1.71
C GLN A 172 -30.48 -11.07 -3.13
N LEU A 173 -30.38 -11.98 -4.11
CA LEU A 173 -30.19 -11.64 -5.51
C LEU A 173 -31.36 -10.81 -6.06
N TYR A 174 -32.60 -11.18 -5.73
CA TYR A 174 -33.77 -10.42 -6.16
C TYR A 174 -33.76 -9.00 -5.59
N PHE A 175 -33.46 -8.87 -4.29
CA PHE A 175 -33.32 -7.58 -3.63
C PHE A 175 -32.26 -6.71 -4.31
N MET A 176 -31.07 -7.25 -4.58
CA MET A 176 -29.99 -6.54 -5.27
C MET A 176 -30.39 -6.09 -6.68
N ILE A 177 -31.18 -6.88 -7.41
CA ILE A 177 -31.67 -6.51 -8.75
C ILE A 177 -32.64 -5.32 -8.66
N LEU A 178 -33.64 -5.40 -7.78
CA LEU A 178 -34.63 -4.33 -7.58
C LEU A 178 -33.94 -3.04 -7.12
N GLU A 179 -32.99 -3.16 -6.19
CA GLU A 179 -32.18 -2.05 -5.70
C GLU A 179 -31.42 -1.36 -6.83
N ARG A 180 -30.72 -2.12 -7.68
CA ARG A 180 -29.96 -1.57 -8.82
C ARG A 180 -30.84 -0.99 -9.93
N LEU A 181 -32.09 -1.43 -10.03
CA LEU A 181 -33.10 -0.85 -10.94
C LEU A 181 -33.70 0.45 -10.41
N GLY A 182 -33.42 0.84 -9.16
CA GLY A 182 -34.08 1.96 -8.49
C GLY A 182 -35.53 1.67 -8.09
N LYS A 183 -35.94 0.40 -8.14
CA LYS A 183 -37.28 -0.12 -7.79
C LYS A 183 -37.41 -0.31 -6.28
N TYR A 184 -37.21 0.78 -5.54
CA TYR A 184 -37.08 0.75 -4.08
C TYR A 184 -38.38 0.38 -3.36
N VAL A 185 -39.54 0.75 -3.91
CA VAL A 185 -40.85 0.38 -3.34
C VAL A 185 -41.07 -1.12 -3.47
N GLU A 186 -40.85 -1.69 -4.67
CA GLU A 186 -40.98 -3.13 -4.86
C GLU A 186 -39.96 -3.92 -4.01
N ALA A 187 -38.74 -3.40 -3.85
CA ALA A 187 -37.72 -3.99 -2.98
C ALA A 187 -38.16 -4.00 -1.51
N LEU A 188 -38.73 -2.90 -1.02
CA LEU A 188 -39.24 -2.79 0.33
C LEU A 188 -40.41 -3.76 0.56
N ASP A 189 -41.37 -3.80 -0.35
CA ASP A 189 -42.52 -4.70 -0.27
C ASP A 189 -42.09 -6.17 -0.25
N MET A 190 -41.07 -6.52 -1.05
CA MET A 190 -40.49 -7.86 -1.07
C MET A 190 -39.86 -8.26 0.27
N VAL A 191 -39.07 -7.37 0.88
CA VAL A 191 -38.42 -7.62 2.18
C VAL A 191 -39.44 -7.64 3.33
N ARG A 192 -40.50 -6.85 3.23
CA ARG A 192 -41.57 -6.85 4.24
C ARG A 192 -42.48 -8.07 4.13
N GLY A 193 -42.68 -8.59 2.92
CA GLY A 193 -43.52 -9.74 2.62
C GLY A 193 -42.88 -11.10 2.95
N PRO A 194 -43.50 -12.21 2.48
CA PRO A 194 -43.10 -13.58 2.83
C PRO A 194 -41.69 -13.97 2.40
N LEU A 195 -41.16 -13.35 1.34
CA LEU A 195 -39.79 -13.62 0.89
C LEU A 195 -38.75 -13.10 1.90
N GLY A 196 -39.04 -11.99 2.57
CA GLY A 196 -38.17 -11.44 3.61
C GLY A 196 -38.08 -12.30 4.86
N GLU A 197 -39.07 -13.14 5.16
CA GLU A 197 -38.99 -14.12 6.26
C GLU A 197 -37.89 -15.16 6.04
N LYS A 198 -37.43 -15.35 4.80
CA LYS A 198 -36.33 -16.26 4.46
C LYS A 198 -34.94 -15.64 4.72
N LEU A 199 -34.85 -14.33 4.94
CA LEU A 199 -33.60 -13.62 5.24
C LEU A 199 -33.20 -13.83 6.71
N THR A 200 -32.64 -15.01 7.01
CA THR A 200 -32.40 -15.45 8.39
C THR A 200 -30.93 -15.68 8.72
N SER A 201 -30.04 -15.72 7.72
CA SER A 201 -28.62 -16.02 7.95
C SER A 201 -27.87 -14.93 8.72
N GLU A 202 -28.21 -13.66 8.52
CA GLU A 202 -27.58 -12.52 9.18
C GLU A 202 -28.48 -11.92 10.27
N LEU A 203 -27.86 -11.50 11.38
CA LEU A 203 -28.57 -10.80 12.46
C LEU A 203 -29.23 -9.53 11.90
N GLN A 204 -30.54 -9.40 12.10
CA GLN A 204 -31.32 -8.23 11.67
C GLN A 204 -31.21 -7.92 10.16
N SER A 205 -30.94 -8.91 9.30
CA SER A 205 -30.81 -8.70 7.85
C SER A 205 -32.04 -8.00 7.26
N ARG A 206 -33.23 -8.46 7.66
CA ARG A 206 -34.51 -7.89 7.24
C ARG A 206 -34.64 -6.43 7.69
N GLU A 207 -34.40 -6.15 8.96
CA GLU A 207 -34.52 -4.79 9.52
C GLU A 207 -33.49 -3.83 8.92
N ASN A 208 -32.24 -4.26 8.69
CA ASN A 208 -31.22 -3.45 8.03
C ASN A 208 -31.60 -3.13 6.58
N LYS A 209 -32.15 -4.10 5.84
CA LYS A 209 -32.64 -3.90 4.47
C LYS A 209 -33.87 -2.99 4.43
N CYS A 210 -34.80 -3.12 5.37
CA CYS A 210 -35.91 -2.20 5.55
C CYS A 210 -35.42 -0.78 5.84
N MET A 211 -34.51 -0.60 6.80
CA MET A 211 -33.93 0.70 7.16
C MET A 211 -33.28 1.37 5.94
N MET A 212 -32.48 0.62 5.17
CA MET A 212 -31.85 1.12 3.95
C MET A 212 -32.89 1.60 2.93
N MET A 213 -33.98 0.85 2.73
CA MET A 213 -35.05 1.23 1.81
C MET A 213 -35.84 2.44 2.31
N TYR A 214 -36.16 2.52 3.61
CA TYR A 214 -36.85 3.66 4.20
C TYR A 214 -36.04 4.95 4.04
N GLN A 215 -34.72 4.91 4.29
CA GLN A 215 -33.84 6.07 4.08
C GLN A 215 -33.81 6.51 2.61
N ARG A 216 -33.70 5.59 1.65
CA ARG A 216 -33.69 5.92 0.21
C ARG A 216 -35.01 6.49 -0.29
N LEU A 217 -36.13 5.96 0.20
CA LEU A 217 -37.47 6.45 -0.11
C LEU A 217 -37.85 7.71 0.69
N GLN A 218 -36.99 8.16 1.61
CA GLN A 218 -37.26 9.26 2.54
C GLN A 218 -38.53 9.05 3.39
N LEU A 219 -38.81 7.79 3.73
CA LEU A 219 -39.87 7.34 4.63
C LEU A 219 -39.40 7.50 6.08
N TRP A 220 -39.25 8.76 6.49
CA TRP A 220 -38.71 9.14 7.79
C TRP A 220 -39.52 8.66 9.01
N PRO A 221 -40.87 8.59 8.98
CA PRO A 221 -41.64 8.03 10.08
C PRO A 221 -41.26 6.57 10.37
N GLU A 222 -41.17 5.75 9.32
CA GLU A 222 -40.78 4.34 9.39
C GLU A 222 -39.33 4.17 9.84
N CYS A 223 -38.40 4.99 9.34
CA CYS A 223 -37.02 5.02 9.85
C CYS A 223 -36.98 5.28 11.36
N ASN A 224 -37.75 6.27 11.83
CA ASN A 224 -37.76 6.67 13.24
C ASN A 224 -38.35 5.58 14.13
N ALA A 225 -39.52 5.06 13.77
CA ALA A 225 -40.20 4.00 14.52
C ALA A 225 -39.37 2.71 14.57
N LEU A 226 -38.77 2.29 13.45
CA LEU A 226 -37.92 1.10 13.42
C LEU A 226 -36.66 1.29 14.27
N SER A 227 -36.00 2.45 14.18
CA SER A 227 -34.82 2.76 15.00
C SER A 227 -35.18 2.75 16.49
N TYR A 228 -36.27 3.42 16.87
CA TYR A 228 -36.78 3.45 18.25
C TYR A 228 -37.06 2.04 18.78
N LYS A 229 -37.80 1.23 18.02
CA LYS A 229 -38.12 -0.16 18.35
C LYS A 229 -36.87 -1.03 18.54
N LEU A 230 -35.86 -0.87 17.69
CA LEU A 230 -34.61 -1.64 17.78
C LEU A 230 -33.76 -1.19 18.97
N LEU A 231 -33.71 0.10 19.27
CA LEU A 231 -33.01 0.64 20.42
C LEU A 231 -33.66 0.26 21.77
N LEU A 232 -34.99 0.08 21.81
CA LEU A 232 -35.66 -0.51 22.98
C LEU A 232 -35.21 -1.96 23.23
N LYS A 233 -34.89 -2.71 22.18
CA LYS A 233 -34.42 -4.10 22.28
C LYS A 233 -32.94 -4.18 22.62
N ASN A 234 -32.11 -3.36 21.99
CA ASN A 234 -30.68 -3.27 22.26
C ASN A 234 -30.21 -1.79 22.25
N PRO A 235 -30.01 -1.18 23.43
CA PRO A 235 -29.66 0.23 23.55
C PRO A 235 -28.17 0.53 23.29
N ASP A 236 -27.34 -0.45 22.89
CA ASP A 236 -25.92 -0.22 22.55
C ASP A 236 -25.67 -0.17 21.02
N GLU A 237 -26.73 -0.28 20.20
CA GLU A 237 -26.64 -0.28 18.73
C GLU A 237 -26.49 1.14 18.16
N TRP A 238 -25.24 1.61 18.04
CA TRP A 238 -24.93 2.98 17.62
C TRP A 238 -25.55 3.41 16.28
N GLN A 239 -25.59 2.52 15.28
CA GLN A 239 -26.13 2.83 13.95
C GLN A 239 -27.61 3.26 13.99
N PHE A 240 -28.38 2.73 14.93
CA PHE A 240 -29.80 3.06 15.07
C PHE A 240 -30.00 4.37 15.83
N TYR A 241 -29.09 4.78 16.72
CA TYR A 241 -29.13 6.15 17.27
C TYR A 241 -28.93 7.20 16.19
N LEU A 242 -27.94 7.01 15.30
CA LEU A 242 -27.71 7.93 14.18
C LEU A 242 -28.96 8.01 13.29
N SER A 243 -29.53 6.86 12.92
CA SER A 243 -30.74 6.79 12.08
C SER A 243 -31.98 7.37 12.77
N TYR A 244 -32.13 7.17 14.09
CA TYR A 244 -33.19 7.75 14.90
C TYR A 244 -33.12 9.27 14.93
N PHE A 245 -31.93 9.84 15.17
CA PHE A 245 -31.74 11.29 15.17
C PHE A 245 -31.89 11.89 13.77
N ASP A 246 -31.31 11.29 12.73
CA ASP A 246 -31.47 11.75 11.35
C ASP A 246 -32.95 11.81 10.94
N SER A 247 -33.69 10.73 11.21
CA SER A 247 -35.11 10.66 10.88
C SER A 247 -35.96 11.65 11.67
N LEU A 248 -35.72 11.81 12.98
CA LEU A 248 -36.40 12.81 13.82
C LEU A 248 -36.24 14.22 13.25
N PHE A 249 -35.00 14.60 12.94
CA PHE A 249 -34.67 15.92 12.44
C PHE A 249 -35.30 16.20 11.07
N HIS A 250 -35.37 15.20 10.20
CA HIS A 250 -36.11 15.32 8.94
C HIS A 250 -37.64 15.44 9.14
N LEU A 251 -38.21 14.75 10.13
CA LEU A 251 -39.64 14.87 10.47
C LEU A 251 -39.97 16.28 10.97
N MET A 252 -39.11 16.85 11.82
CA MET A 252 -39.22 18.22 12.30
C MET A 252 -39.14 19.24 11.16
N ASP A 253 -38.16 19.09 10.26
CA ASP A 253 -37.98 20.00 9.11
C ASP A 253 -39.18 19.97 8.17
N LYS A 254 -39.82 18.81 8.03
CA LYS A 254 -41.05 18.63 7.24
C LYS A 254 -42.32 19.01 8.01
N SER A 255 -42.22 19.39 9.29
CA SER A 255 -43.35 19.64 10.19
C SER A 255 -44.39 18.51 10.13
N TRP A 256 -43.90 17.27 10.09
CA TRP A 256 -44.76 16.10 9.95
C TRP A 256 -45.59 15.91 11.22
N SER A 257 -46.87 15.55 11.05
CA SER A 257 -47.78 15.20 12.14
C SER A 257 -48.48 13.89 11.82
N PRO A 258 -48.80 13.07 12.85
CA PRO A 258 -49.54 11.84 12.65
C PRO A 258 -50.92 12.14 12.04
N PRO A 259 -51.36 11.38 11.01
CA PRO A 259 -52.75 11.41 10.51
C PRO A 259 -53.79 11.14 11.62
N ASN A 260 -55.09 11.31 11.36
CA ASN A 260 -56.13 11.14 12.39
C ASN A 260 -56.73 9.71 12.51
N GLU A 261 -56.26 8.72 11.72
CA GLU A 261 -56.79 7.32 11.71
C GLU A 261 -55.76 6.29 12.22
N GLU A 262 -56.15 5.40 13.15
CA GLU A 262 -55.27 4.44 13.83
C GLU A 262 -54.31 3.64 12.89
N GLU A 263 -53.07 3.47 13.36
CA GLU A 263 -51.86 2.91 12.71
C GLU A 263 -51.26 3.72 11.54
N HIS A 264 -50.63 4.86 11.88
CA HIS A 264 -49.96 5.77 10.93
C HIS A 264 -48.61 5.29 10.38
N CYS A 265 -47.96 4.38 11.09
CA CYS A 265 -46.63 3.88 10.73
C CYS A 265 -46.60 2.38 10.98
N VAL A 266 -46.17 1.65 9.96
CA VAL A 266 -46.14 0.19 9.94
C VAL A 266 -45.13 -0.43 10.91
N GLU A 267 -44.17 0.36 11.39
CA GLU A 267 -43.14 -0.10 12.33
C GLU A 267 -43.46 0.24 13.80
N GLY A 268 -44.48 1.08 14.04
CA GLY A 268 -44.97 1.42 15.38
C GLY A 268 -44.96 2.92 15.67
N PRO A 269 -44.80 3.34 16.94
CA PRO A 269 -44.87 4.74 17.34
C PRO A 269 -43.68 5.55 16.77
N VAL A 270 -43.96 6.79 16.36
CA VAL A 270 -43.02 7.72 15.74
C VAL A 270 -42.82 8.90 16.68
N HIS A 271 -41.57 9.26 16.96
CA HIS A 271 -41.22 10.49 17.67
C HIS A 271 -41.00 11.62 16.67
N THR A 272 -41.51 12.80 17.00
CA THR A 272 -41.57 13.96 16.09
C THR A 272 -40.98 15.22 16.69
N THR A 273 -40.80 15.26 18.00
CA THR A 273 -40.35 16.45 18.74
C THR A 273 -39.03 16.20 19.46
N VAL A 274 -38.29 17.28 19.72
CA VAL A 274 -37.05 17.22 20.51
C VAL A 274 -37.34 16.72 21.92
N ALA A 275 -38.42 17.17 22.55
CA ALA A 275 -38.81 16.73 23.90
C ALA A 275 -38.99 15.21 24.00
N GLU A 276 -39.59 14.56 22.98
CA GLU A 276 -39.71 13.10 22.94
C GLU A 276 -38.34 12.42 22.83
N ALA A 277 -37.42 12.99 22.05
CA ALA A 277 -36.08 12.44 21.89
C ALA A 277 -35.21 12.65 23.13
N VAL A 278 -35.27 13.82 23.77
CA VAL A 278 -34.62 14.11 25.05
C VAL A 278 -35.10 13.11 26.09
N LYS A 279 -36.42 12.99 26.25
CA LYS A 279 -37.02 12.01 27.16
C LYS A 279 -36.55 10.59 26.86
N PHE A 280 -36.58 10.17 25.60
CA PHE A 280 -36.15 8.83 25.21
C PHE A 280 -34.70 8.53 25.60
N VAL A 281 -33.78 9.46 25.33
CA VAL A 281 -32.36 9.26 25.64
C VAL A 281 -32.12 9.25 27.15
N VAL A 282 -32.74 10.17 27.89
CA VAL A 282 -32.66 10.24 29.36
C VAL A 282 -33.24 8.98 29.99
N ASP A 283 -34.42 8.51 29.55
CA ASP A 283 -35.05 7.29 30.03
C ASP A 283 -34.13 6.07 29.83
N ARG A 284 -33.45 5.98 28.67
CA ARG A 284 -32.46 4.91 28.41
C ARG A 284 -31.26 4.98 29.35
N MET A 285 -30.73 6.17 29.62
CA MET A 285 -29.62 6.34 30.57
C MET A 285 -30.03 5.93 31.98
N GLU A 286 -31.20 6.38 32.45
CA GLU A 286 -31.71 6.01 33.76
C GLU A 286 -31.97 4.51 33.91
N GLU A 287 -32.46 3.85 32.84
CA GLU A 287 -32.64 2.40 32.84
C GLU A 287 -31.32 1.65 32.97
N GLU A 288 -30.25 2.13 32.33
CA GLU A 288 -28.91 1.57 32.53
C GLU A 288 -28.39 1.83 33.94
N ASP A 289 -28.68 3.00 34.53
CA ASP A 289 -28.28 3.35 35.89
C ASP A 289 -28.99 2.52 36.98
N LYS A 290 -30.20 2.04 36.70
CA LYS A 290 -30.98 1.18 37.59
C LYS A 290 -30.50 -0.27 37.58
N LYS A 291 -29.61 -0.67 36.66
CA LYS A 291 -29.10 -2.05 36.57
C LYS A 291 -27.98 -2.28 37.57
N ASP A 292 -28.00 -3.46 38.20
CA ASP A 292 -26.87 -3.93 39.03
C ASP A 292 -25.64 -4.32 38.18
N SER A 293 -25.85 -4.59 36.89
CA SER A 293 -24.78 -4.84 35.91
C SER A 293 -24.13 -3.55 35.46
N ARG A 294 -22.90 -3.65 34.92
CA ARG A 294 -22.23 -2.49 34.33
C ARG A 294 -23.11 -1.85 33.23
N PRO A 295 -23.32 -0.53 33.24
CA PRO A 295 -24.16 0.14 32.27
C PRO A 295 -23.57 0.04 30.85
N LEU A 296 -24.44 0.03 29.84
CA LEU A 296 -24.06 0.11 28.43
C LEU A 296 -23.65 1.54 28.06
N ARG A 297 -22.73 1.70 27.10
CA ARG A 297 -22.15 3.02 26.76
C ARG A 297 -23.02 3.83 25.80
N GLY A 298 -23.75 3.16 24.92
CA GLY A 298 -24.57 3.75 23.86
C GLY A 298 -25.47 4.88 24.32
N PRO A 299 -26.28 4.73 25.38
CA PRO A 299 -27.20 5.78 25.84
C PRO A 299 -26.47 7.06 26.27
N TYR A 300 -25.32 6.96 26.92
CA TYR A 300 -24.56 8.12 27.38
C TYR A 300 -23.91 8.86 26.21
N MET A 301 -23.38 8.12 25.22
CA MET A 301 -22.88 8.73 23.98
C MET A 301 -24.00 9.37 23.17
N ALA A 302 -25.18 8.76 23.13
CA ALA A 302 -26.35 9.27 22.43
C ALA A 302 -26.81 10.62 23.00
N CYS A 303 -26.66 10.84 24.31
CA CYS A 303 -26.92 12.13 24.95
C CYS A 303 -25.98 13.22 24.42
N LEU A 304 -24.67 12.96 24.38
CA LEU A 304 -23.68 13.90 23.83
C LEU A 304 -23.90 14.17 22.33
N GLU A 305 -24.26 13.13 21.57
CA GLU A 305 -24.60 13.24 20.15
C GLU A 305 -25.85 14.10 19.92
N LEU A 306 -26.88 13.93 20.74
CA LEU A 306 -28.09 14.74 20.62
C LEU A 306 -27.80 16.22 20.92
N ILE A 307 -27.03 16.51 21.98
CA ILE A 307 -26.56 17.88 22.27
C ILE A 307 -25.80 18.44 21.06
N HIS A 308 -24.86 17.66 20.51
CA HIS A 308 -24.07 18.08 19.36
C HIS A 308 -24.94 18.52 18.17
N ARG A 309 -25.96 17.73 17.84
CA ARG A 309 -26.87 18.01 16.72
C ARG A 309 -27.82 19.16 17.01
N LEU A 310 -28.31 19.30 18.24
CA LEU A 310 -29.16 20.44 18.66
C LEU A 310 -28.37 21.76 18.59
N ARG A 311 -27.11 21.77 19.05
CA ARG A 311 -26.19 22.92 18.89
C ARG A 311 -26.00 23.35 17.45
N GLN A 312 -25.75 22.39 16.56
CA GLN A 312 -25.59 22.66 15.13
C GLN A 312 -26.85 23.29 14.51
N ARG A 313 -28.02 22.96 15.04
CA ARG A 313 -29.31 23.50 14.60
C ARG A 313 -29.72 24.79 15.32
N GLY A 314 -29.01 25.21 16.36
CA GLY A 314 -29.36 26.36 17.19
C GLY A 314 -30.62 26.15 18.03
N CYS A 315 -30.92 24.92 18.43
CA CYS A 315 -32.09 24.58 19.24
C CYS A 315 -31.77 24.76 20.75
N PRO A 316 -32.54 25.57 21.50
CA PRO A 316 -32.27 25.84 22.92
C PRO A 316 -32.57 24.64 23.84
N ASP A 317 -33.37 23.68 23.37
CA ASP A 317 -33.77 22.47 24.11
C ASP A 317 -32.57 21.58 24.50
N GLU A 318 -31.35 21.88 24.01
CA GLU A 318 -30.12 21.22 24.47
C GLU A 318 -29.87 21.39 25.97
N GLU A 319 -30.34 22.49 26.57
CA GLU A 319 -30.17 22.77 28.00
C GLU A 319 -30.88 21.73 28.87
N GLU A 320 -31.91 21.07 28.35
CA GLU A 320 -32.65 20.01 29.06
C GLU A 320 -31.85 18.70 29.21
N LEU A 321 -30.84 18.48 28.37
CA LEU A 321 -29.97 17.29 28.42
C LEU A 321 -28.84 17.44 29.45
N GLY A 322 -28.58 18.67 29.91
CA GLY A 322 -27.53 18.98 30.87
C GLY A 322 -26.24 19.52 30.26
N ASP A 323 -25.31 19.90 31.13
CA ASP A 323 -24.03 20.48 30.74
C ASP A 323 -23.07 19.41 30.17
N PRO A 324 -22.50 19.60 28.96
CA PRO A 324 -21.59 18.62 28.36
C PRO A 324 -20.38 18.27 29.22
N LEU A 325 -19.85 19.23 29.98
CA LEU A 325 -18.71 18.98 30.86
C LEU A 325 -19.10 17.98 31.97
N GLU A 326 -20.23 18.18 32.64
CA GLU A 326 -20.74 17.22 33.65
C GLU A 326 -21.05 15.85 33.04
N LEU A 327 -21.65 15.80 31.85
CA LEU A 327 -21.97 14.55 31.16
C LEU A 327 -20.70 13.76 30.80
N MET A 328 -19.65 14.44 30.33
CA MET A 328 -18.37 13.80 30.05
C MET A 328 -17.67 13.31 31.32
N LEU A 329 -17.75 14.06 32.43
CA LEU A 329 -17.25 13.61 33.73
C LEU A 329 -18.03 12.39 34.26
N GLN A 330 -19.36 12.38 34.10
CA GLN A 330 -20.19 11.23 34.43
C GLN A 330 -19.80 10.01 33.59
N PHE A 331 -19.61 10.19 32.29
CA PHE A 331 -19.15 9.15 31.37
C PHE A 331 -17.79 8.59 31.80
N PHE A 332 -16.82 9.47 32.07
CA PHE A 332 -15.51 9.07 32.59
C PHE A 332 -15.61 8.33 33.93
N GLY A 333 -16.49 8.79 34.84
CA GLY A 333 -16.80 8.11 36.09
C GLY A 333 -17.19 6.64 35.88
N LYS A 334 -17.99 6.34 34.85
CA LYS A 334 -18.49 4.98 34.55
C LYS A 334 -17.55 4.15 33.67
N PHE A 335 -16.86 4.77 32.74
CA PHE A 335 -16.12 4.08 31.66
C PHE A 335 -14.62 4.36 31.64
N GLY A 336 -14.10 5.26 32.50
CA GLY A 336 -12.69 5.65 32.51
C GLY A 336 -11.69 4.54 32.82
N ASP A 337 -12.12 3.43 33.45
CA ASP A 337 -11.30 2.22 33.62
C ASP A 337 -11.22 1.34 32.36
N LYS A 338 -11.74 1.82 31.21
CA LYS A 338 -11.69 1.12 29.93
C LYS A 338 -10.85 1.89 28.91
N PRO A 339 -10.01 1.18 28.12
CA PRO A 339 -9.20 1.80 27.07
C PRO A 339 -10.00 2.57 26.01
N CYS A 340 -11.27 2.24 25.78
CA CYS A 340 -12.11 2.94 24.79
C CYS A 340 -12.64 4.31 25.26
N CYS A 341 -12.51 4.66 26.55
CA CYS A 341 -13.05 5.91 27.07
C CYS A 341 -12.50 7.14 26.33
N ILE A 342 -11.22 7.13 25.98
CA ILE A 342 -10.59 8.21 25.21
C ILE A 342 -11.19 8.32 23.80
N THR A 343 -11.38 7.21 23.09
CA THR A 343 -11.89 7.24 21.71
C THR A 343 -13.34 7.69 21.66
N ASP A 344 -14.12 7.34 22.69
CA ASP A 344 -15.53 7.72 22.80
C ASP A 344 -15.68 9.21 23.15
N LEU A 345 -14.88 9.73 24.09
CA LEU A 345 -14.93 11.15 24.48
C LEU A 345 -14.31 12.08 23.44
N LYS A 346 -13.25 11.66 22.74
CA LYS A 346 -12.54 12.46 21.74
C LYS A 346 -13.47 13.04 20.68
N ILE A 347 -14.52 12.31 20.28
CA ILE A 347 -15.50 12.72 19.27
C ILE A 347 -16.28 13.96 19.71
N TYR A 348 -16.44 14.18 21.02
CA TYR A 348 -17.31 15.21 21.58
C TYR A 348 -16.57 16.37 22.25
N LEU A 349 -15.23 16.37 22.31
CA LEU A 349 -14.46 17.42 22.99
C LEU A 349 -14.69 18.83 22.43
N HIS A 350 -15.15 18.98 21.19
CA HIS A 350 -15.55 20.27 20.62
C HIS A 350 -16.79 20.89 21.28
N LEU A 351 -17.54 20.11 22.08
CA LEU A 351 -18.62 20.63 22.91
C LEU A 351 -18.10 21.44 24.11
N LEU A 352 -16.82 21.28 24.46
CA LEU A 352 -16.16 22.04 25.51
C LEU A 352 -15.42 23.25 24.90
N PRO A 353 -15.76 24.49 25.30
CA PRO A 353 -15.02 25.66 24.87
C PRO A 353 -13.59 25.64 25.46
N PRO A 354 -12.59 26.26 24.78
CA PRO A 354 -11.19 26.20 25.21
C PRO A 354 -10.93 26.64 26.64
N GLU A 355 -11.72 27.58 27.16
CA GLU A 355 -11.60 28.10 28.53
C GLU A 355 -11.92 27.03 29.59
N GLN A 356 -12.67 25.99 29.22
CA GLN A 356 -13.04 24.89 30.13
C GLN A 356 -12.04 23.73 30.09
N HIS A 357 -11.07 23.70 29.15
CA HIS A 357 -10.20 22.52 28.96
C HIS A 357 -9.35 22.21 30.20
N THR A 358 -8.75 23.23 30.81
CA THR A 358 -7.99 23.08 32.06
C THR A 358 -8.91 22.70 33.23
N GLN A 359 -10.11 23.26 33.31
CA GLN A 359 -11.07 22.90 34.36
C GLN A 359 -11.48 21.42 34.25
N PHE A 360 -11.76 20.96 33.02
CA PHE A 360 -12.17 19.59 32.75
C PHE A 360 -11.05 18.59 33.09
N GLU A 361 -9.80 18.88 32.71
CA GLU A 361 -8.65 18.03 33.03
C GLU A 361 -8.42 17.90 34.55
N ASN A 362 -8.47 19.01 35.30
CA ASN A 362 -8.34 18.97 36.76
C ASN A 362 -9.45 18.13 37.42
N ARG A 363 -10.71 18.30 36.99
CA ARG A 363 -11.85 17.53 37.52
C ARG A 363 -11.80 16.05 37.16
N LEU A 364 -11.26 15.72 35.99
CA LEU A 364 -10.99 14.32 35.64
C LEU A 364 -9.92 13.73 36.58
N GLY A 365 -8.86 14.48 36.86
CA GLY A 365 -7.81 14.11 37.81
C GLY A 365 -8.34 13.81 39.21
N GLU A 366 -9.27 14.63 39.73
CA GLU A 366 -9.94 14.40 41.03
C GLU A 366 -10.73 13.08 41.10
N LEU A 367 -11.22 12.58 39.95
CA LEU A 367 -11.94 11.31 39.85
C LEU A 367 -11.01 10.09 39.74
N VAL A 368 -9.70 10.30 39.67
CA VAL A 368 -8.71 9.22 39.63
C VAL A 368 -8.28 8.86 41.06
N PRO A 369 -8.46 7.61 41.51
CA PRO A 369 -8.02 7.18 42.83
C PRO A 369 -6.50 6.93 42.83
N LEU A 370 -5.73 8.00 43.04
CA LEU A 370 -4.28 7.95 43.26
C LEU A 370 -3.96 7.84 44.76
N GLY A 371 -2.85 7.18 45.07
CA GLY A 371 -2.30 7.10 46.42
C GLY A 371 -1.72 8.43 46.91
N GLU A 372 -1.33 8.50 48.18
CA GLU A 372 -0.64 9.65 48.74
C GLU A 372 0.67 9.94 47.99
N VAL A 373 0.99 11.23 47.85
CA VAL A 373 2.22 11.68 47.18
C VAL A 373 3.43 11.22 48.00
N GLY A 374 4.22 10.31 47.42
CA GLY A 374 5.41 9.75 48.05
C GLY A 374 6.65 10.64 47.95
N GLU A 375 7.81 10.10 48.35
CA GLU A 375 9.11 10.81 48.25
C GLU A 375 9.47 11.21 46.81
N ASP A 376 8.99 10.46 45.82
CA ASP A 376 9.20 10.72 44.39
C ASP A 376 8.37 11.92 43.86
N GLY A 377 7.50 12.51 44.68
CA GLY A 377 6.71 13.69 44.32
C GLY A 377 5.45 13.43 43.49
N PHE A 378 5.11 12.16 43.23
CA PHE A 378 3.92 11.76 42.47
C PHE A 378 2.98 10.84 43.27
N GLY A 379 1.68 10.91 43.00
CA GLY A 379 0.68 9.97 43.51
C GLY A 379 0.45 8.84 42.50
N PHE A 380 0.58 7.58 42.92
CA PHE A 380 0.51 6.44 42.00
C PHE A 380 -0.82 5.68 42.08
N PRO A 381 -1.27 5.03 40.99
CA PRO A 381 -2.51 4.25 41.00
C PRO A 381 -2.41 3.00 41.90
N GLY A 382 -3.49 2.67 42.61
CA GLY A 382 -3.54 1.48 43.47
C GLY A 382 -3.80 0.16 42.74
N ASP A 383 -4.45 0.21 41.57
CA ASP A 383 -4.79 -0.95 40.76
C ASP A 383 -4.81 -0.63 39.25
N THR A 384 -5.09 -1.63 38.41
CA THR A 384 -5.12 -1.47 36.95
C THR A 384 -6.26 -0.57 36.46
N LYS A 385 -7.36 -0.44 37.21
CA LYS A 385 -8.49 0.44 36.86
C LYS A 385 -8.14 1.91 37.11
N ALA A 386 -7.53 2.20 38.25
CA ALA A 386 -6.99 3.51 38.60
C ALA A 386 -5.92 3.94 37.58
N LEU A 387 -5.04 3.01 37.22
CA LEU A 387 -4.01 3.22 36.20
C LEU A 387 -4.62 3.61 34.86
N GLN A 388 -5.62 2.85 34.38
CA GLN A 388 -6.29 3.11 33.11
C GLN A 388 -7.04 4.46 33.11
N ARG A 389 -7.65 4.85 34.25
CA ARG A 389 -8.28 6.16 34.42
C ARG A 389 -7.27 7.29 34.28
N HIS A 390 -6.17 7.22 35.04
CA HIS A 390 -5.10 8.22 34.97
C HIS A 390 -4.56 8.35 33.54
N LEU A 391 -4.30 7.21 32.89
CA LEU A 391 -3.81 7.15 31.52
C LEU A 391 -4.78 7.83 30.54
N CYS A 392 -6.08 7.63 30.71
CA CYS A 392 -7.11 8.32 29.94
C CYS A 392 -7.11 9.83 30.18
N VAL A 393 -6.89 10.31 31.42
CA VAL A 393 -6.71 11.75 31.72
C VAL A 393 -5.49 12.32 31.00
N CYS A 394 -4.35 11.63 31.06
CA CYS A 394 -3.14 12.06 30.35
C CYS A 394 -3.38 12.15 28.83
N GLN A 395 -4.06 11.16 28.24
CA GLN A 395 -4.41 11.19 26.82
C GLN A 395 -5.37 12.33 26.48
N LEU A 396 -6.41 12.57 27.29
CA LEU A 396 -7.33 13.69 27.10
C LEU A 396 -6.61 15.03 27.20
N SER A 397 -5.71 15.19 28.17
CA SER A 397 -4.85 16.37 28.32
C SER A 397 -4.02 16.64 27.06
N ARG A 398 -3.50 15.58 26.42
CA ARG A 398 -2.80 15.71 25.13
C ARG A 398 -3.74 16.14 24.00
N VAL A 399 -4.91 15.50 23.86
CA VAL A 399 -5.90 15.79 22.80
C VAL A 399 -6.46 17.21 22.91
N LEU A 400 -6.60 17.73 24.13
CA LEU A 400 -7.00 19.11 24.40
C LEU A 400 -5.87 20.13 24.14
N GLY A 401 -4.68 19.67 23.75
CA GLY A 401 -3.53 20.53 23.43
C GLY A 401 -2.75 21.02 24.65
N LEU A 402 -3.15 20.68 25.88
CA LEU A 402 -2.55 21.21 27.12
C LEU A 402 -1.05 20.88 27.20
N GLN A 403 -0.66 19.66 26.83
CA GLN A 403 0.75 19.23 26.83
C GLN A 403 1.61 19.99 25.79
N HIS A 404 1.01 20.45 24.69
CA HIS A 404 1.72 21.19 23.65
C HIS A 404 2.00 22.64 24.07
N THR A 405 1.19 23.19 24.98
CA THR A 405 1.36 24.56 25.52
C THR A 405 2.46 24.67 26.57
N LEU A 406 2.95 23.53 27.09
CA LEU A 406 4.06 23.49 28.02
C LEU A 406 5.35 24.00 27.37
N ASP A 407 6.18 24.68 28.16
CA ASP A 407 7.52 25.04 27.76
C ASP A 407 8.47 23.83 27.86
N THR A 408 9.75 24.03 27.50
CA THR A 408 10.74 22.96 27.50
C THR A 408 10.90 22.31 28.88
N GLU A 409 10.91 23.11 29.95
CA GLU A 409 11.03 22.60 31.33
C GLU A 409 9.78 21.82 31.74
N GLY A 410 8.58 22.33 31.44
CA GLY A 410 7.32 21.64 31.67
C GLY A 410 7.22 20.31 30.94
N LYS A 411 7.66 20.23 29.68
CA LYS A 411 7.69 18.96 28.91
C LYS A 411 8.67 17.95 29.50
N LEU A 412 9.83 18.39 29.99
CA LEU A 412 10.80 17.52 30.67
C LEU A 412 10.28 17.00 32.01
N CYS A 413 9.54 17.84 32.76
CA CYS A 413 8.86 17.43 33.98
C CYS A 413 7.79 16.36 33.68
N LEU A 414 6.96 16.61 32.66
CA LEU A 414 5.94 15.65 32.20
C LEU A 414 6.56 14.31 31.76
N ILE A 415 7.68 14.34 31.03
CA ILE A 415 8.42 13.12 30.68
C ILE A 415 8.83 12.34 31.93
N THR A 416 9.34 13.04 32.95
CA THR A 416 9.80 12.43 34.20
C THR A 416 8.63 11.76 34.93
N GLU A 417 7.49 12.45 35.02
CA GLU A 417 6.26 11.93 35.61
C GLU A 417 5.74 10.69 34.87
N LEU A 418 5.60 10.77 33.54
CA LEU A 418 5.07 9.67 32.73
C LEU A 418 6.01 8.45 32.77
N LYS A 419 7.33 8.65 32.81
CA LYS A 419 8.31 7.57 33.03
C LYS A 419 8.12 6.91 34.41
N ALA A 420 7.97 7.71 35.46
CA ALA A 420 7.74 7.18 36.80
C ALA A 420 6.46 6.31 36.85
N HIS A 421 5.38 6.78 36.23
CA HIS A 421 4.13 6.02 36.11
C HIS A 421 4.27 4.76 35.24
N TYR A 422 5.04 4.82 34.15
CA TYR A 422 5.35 3.67 33.32
C TYR A 422 6.01 2.55 34.14
N HIS A 423 7.12 2.88 34.82
CA HIS A 423 7.88 1.91 35.62
C HIS A 423 7.08 1.39 36.81
N TYR A 424 6.37 2.26 37.53
CA TYR A 424 5.49 1.84 38.61
C TYR A 424 4.42 0.87 38.11
N GLY A 425 3.82 1.15 36.94
CA GLY A 425 2.77 0.33 36.36
C GLY A 425 3.20 -1.07 35.90
N LEU A 426 4.49 -1.28 35.61
CA LEU A 426 5.05 -2.60 35.25
C LEU A 426 4.82 -3.65 36.35
N GLN A 427 4.64 -3.23 37.61
CA GLN A 427 4.36 -4.15 38.70
C GLN A 427 3.04 -4.91 38.52
N PHE A 428 2.05 -4.29 37.86
CA PHE A 428 0.73 -4.88 37.66
C PHE A 428 0.70 -5.95 36.58
N GLY A 429 1.66 -5.93 35.64
CA GLY A 429 1.73 -6.89 34.53
C GLY A 429 2.91 -7.86 34.61
N LYS A 430 3.48 -8.08 35.79
CA LYS A 430 4.51 -9.12 36.02
C LYS A 430 4.07 -10.53 35.64
N SER A 431 2.77 -10.81 35.71
CA SER A 431 2.17 -12.09 35.33
C SER A 431 1.67 -12.14 33.88
N CYS A 432 1.77 -11.05 33.12
CA CYS A 432 1.32 -11.01 31.73
C CYS A 432 2.15 -11.96 30.86
N LEU A 433 1.47 -12.60 29.92
CA LEU A 433 2.17 -13.36 28.89
C LEU A 433 2.96 -12.41 27.99
N LYS A 434 4.02 -12.88 27.34
CA LYS A 434 4.80 -12.04 26.38
C LYS A 434 3.96 -11.51 25.21
N THR A 435 2.83 -12.17 24.93
CA THR A 435 1.87 -11.78 23.89
C THR A 435 0.85 -10.74 24.35
N GLU A 436 0.73 -10.52 25.66
CA GLU A 436 -0.12 -9.50 26.26
C GLU A 436 0.66 -8.20 26.43
N LEU A 437 -0.01 -7.07 26.22
CA LEU A 437 0.59 -5.77 26.45
C LEU A 437 0.62 -5.47 27.96
N GLN A 438 1.64 -4.74 28.40
CA GLN A 438 1.66 -4.24 29.77
C GLN A 438 0.59 -3.16 29.94
N PHE A 439 -0.04 -3.10 31.12
CA PHE A 439 -1.07 -2.11 31.41
C PHE A 439 -0.56 -0.67 31.31
N SER A 440 0.74 -0.45 31.53
CA SER A 440 1.37 0.87 31.50
C SER A 440 2.04 1.24 30.17
N ASP A 441 2.00 0.40 29.14
CA ASP A 441 2.70 0.63 27.87
C ASP A 441 2.39 2.00 27.23
N THR A 442 1.15 2.47 27.37
CA THR A 442 0.76 3.76 26.78
C THR A 442 1.47 4.94 27.43
N TYR A 443 1.90 4.87 28.70
CA TYR A 443 2.74 5.92 29.29
C TYR A 443 4.08 6.04 28.54
N CYS A 444 4.70 4.89 28.23
CA CYS A 444 5.93 4.86 27.43
C CYS A 444 5.72 5.46 26.04
N LEU A 445 4.58 5.17 25.38
CA LEU A 445 4.27 5.78 24.08
C LEU A 445 4.06 7.30 24.19
N MET A 446 3.42 7.77 25.25
CA MET A 446 3.24 9.21 25.51
C MET A 446 4.57 9.90 25.77
N VAL A 447 5.48 9.29 26.54
CA VAL A 447 6.85 9.79 26.73
C VAL A 447 7.55 9.95 25.38
N ALA A 448 7.45 8.95 24.51
CA ALA A 448 8.04 9.00 23.17
C ALA A 448 7.48 10.17 22.34
N HIS A 449 6.17 10.43 22.39
CA HIS A 449 5.55 11.56 21.70
C HIS A 449 6.05 12.91 22.23
N VAL A 450 6.16 13.08 23.55
CA VAL A 450 6.68 14.34 24.13
C VAL A 450 8.16 14.56 23.77
N TYR A 451 8.97 13.50 23.69
CA TYR A 451 10.34 13.62 23.17
C TYR A 451 10.37 14.03 21.69
N ILE A 452 9.47 13.50 20.87
CA ILE A 452 9.36 13.88 19.45
C ILE A 452 8.94 15.34 19.31
N ASP A 453 8.01 15.81 20.15
CA ASP A 453 7.61 17.23 20.18
C ASP A 453 8.81 18.13 20.52
N LEU A 454 9.54 17.80 21.59
CA LEU A 454 10.76 18.53 21.99
C LEU A 454 11.82 18.53 20.90
N TRP A 455 12.06 17.39 20.24
CA TRP A 455 13.00 17.31 19.12
C TRP A 455 12.57 18.18 17.95
N THR A 456 11.28 18.16 17.59
CA THR A 456 10.74 18.93 16.46
C THR A 456 10.79 20.44 16.73
N GLU A 457 10.60 20.86 17.98
CA GLU A 457 10.61 22.27 18.38
C GLU A 457 12.02 22.84 18.60
N THR A 458 12.94 22.03 19.15
CA THR A 458 14.29 22.49 19.55
C THR A 458 15.39 22.11 18.56
N GLY A 459 15.17 21.07 17.76
CA GLY A 459 16.20 20.45 16.92
C GLY A 459 17.25 19.65 17.70
N ASP A 460 17.11 19.44 19.01
CA ASP A 460 18.09 18.65 19.80
C ASP A 460 17.91 17.15 19.54
N GLU A 461 18.82 16.58 18.74
CA GLU A 461 18.87 15.15 18.42
C GLU A 461 19.03 14.25 19.67
N ASN A 462 19.50 14.79 20.81
CA ASN A 462 19.52 14.04 22.07
C ASN A 462 18.13 13.58 22.49
N MET A 463 17.07 14.37 22.24
CA MET A 463 15.70 13.97 22.57
C MET A 463 15.27 12.73 21.77
N LEU A 464 15.72 12.63 20.52
CA LEU A 464 15.46 11.49 19.65
C LEU A 464 16.20 10.22 20.14
N TRP A 465 17.44 10.36 20.61
CA TRP A 465 18.19 9.27 21.23
C TRP A 465 17.53 8.76 22.54
N GLN A 466 17.03 9.67 23.37
CA GLN A 466 16.28 9.29 24.58
C GLN A 466 14.96 8.60 24.22
N CYS A 467 14.25 9.09 23.19
CA CYS A 467 13.03 8.48 22.68
C CYS A 467 13.25 7.03 22.23
N LEU A 468 14.31 6.77 21.44
CA LEU A 468 14.68 5.41 21.05
C LEU A 468 15.00 4.53 22.26
N GLY A 469 15.74 5.05 23.25
CA GLY A 469 16.07 4.31 24.47
C GLY A 469 14.83 3.85 25.24
N VAL A 470 13.88 4.75 25.44
CA VAL A 470 12.61 4.45 26.14
C VAL A 470 11.76 3.44 25.38
N LEU A 471 11.68 3.54 24.04
CA LEU A 471 10.93 2.58 23.24
C LEU A 471 11.59 1.20 23.17
N GLU A 472 12.91 1.12 23.12
CA GLU A 472 13.66 -0.15 23.19
C GLU A 472 13.49 -0.81 24.57
N GLU A 473 13.54 -0.02 25.64
CA GLU A 473 13.19 -0.50 26.99
C GLU A 473 11.76 -1.03 27.02
N GLY A 474 10.81 -0.24 26.52
CA GLY A 474 9.39 -0.61 26.42
C GLY A 474 9.19 -1.93 25.69
N LEU A 475 9.86 -2.11 24.56
CA LEU A 475 9.81 -3.33 23.77
C LEU A 475 10.44 -4.54 24.49
N SER A 476 11.40 -4.32 25.40
CA SER A 476 11.99 -5.39 26.20
C SER A 476 11.01 -5.99 27.22
N TYR A 477 10.11 -5.15 27.77
CA TYR A 477 9.02 -5.58 28.66
C TYR A 477 7.78 -6.04 27.90
N SER A 478 7.51 -5.45 26.74
CA SER A 478 6.30 -5.70 25.91
C SER A 478 6.67 -6.04 24.46
N PRO A 479 7.27 -7.22 24.20
CA PRO A 479 7.81 -7.57 22.88
C PRO A 479 6.75 -7.74 21.78
N SER A 480 5.47 -7.87 22.15
CA SER A 480 4.35 -7.95 21.21
C SER A 480 3.70 -6.59 20.90
N ASN A 481 4.17 -5.48 21.49
CA ASN A 481 3.59 -4.17 21.27
C ASN A 481 3.90 -3.64 19.84
N ALA A 482 2.88 -3.60 19.00
CA ALA A 482 3.01 -3.15 17.61
C ALA A 482 3.31 -1.65 17.50
N GLN A 483 2.78 -0.82 18.41
CA GLN A 483 2.98 0.64 18.37
C GLN A 483 4.44 1.00 18.66
N PHE A 484 5.09 0.33 19.62
CA PHE A 484 6.53 0.50 19.86
C PHE A 484 7.35 0.12 18.63
N LYS A 485 7.06 -1.02 18.00
CA LYS A 485 7.77 -1.46 16.79
C LYS A 485 7.60 -0.50 15.62
N LEU A 486 6.37 -0.04 15.38
CA LEU A 486 6.05 0.90 14.29
C LEU A 486 6.71 2.26 14.52
N LEU A 487 6.70 2.77 15.75
CA LEU A 487 7.32 4.06 16.07
C LEU A 487 8.85 3.97 16.03
N LEU A 488 9.46 2.90 16.59
CA LEU A 488 10.89 2.62 16.44
C LEU A 488 11.30 2.53 14.98
N LEU A 489 10.52 1.82 14.16
CA LEU A 489 10.75 1.73 12.73
C LEU A 489 10.80 3.11 12.09
N LEU A 490 9.81 3.95 12.35
CA LEU A 490 9.74 5.31 11.81
C LEU A 490 10.93 6.15 12.27
N LEU A 491 11.27 6.13 13.57
CA LEU A 491 12.38 6.91 14.13
C LEU A 491 13.74 6.46 13.57
N PHE A 492 13.98 5.16 13.43
CA PHE A 492 15.19 4.64 12.78
C PHE A 492 15.28 5.09 11.33
N CYS A 493 14.18 5.01 10.56
CA CYS A 493 14.14 5.52 9.18
C CYS A 493 14.44 7.03 9.11
N ARG A 494 13.91 7.84 10.04
CA ARG A 494 14.18 9.29 10.12
C ARG A 494 15.63 9.60 10.45
N LEU A 495 16.29 8.76 11.25
CA LEU A 495 17.72 8.80 11.52
C LEU A 495 18.58 8.21 10.41
N GLY A 496 18.01 7.70 9.31
CA GLY A 496 18.76 7.08 8.22
C GLY A 496 19.24 5.65 8.48
N ALA A 497 18.78 5.00 9.55
CA ALA A 497 19.09 3.61 9.87
C ALA A 497 17.95 2.67 9.43
N PHE A 498 18.27 1.66 8.62
CA PHE A 498 17.28 0.73 8.07
C PHE A 498 17.54 -0.74 8.41
N GLN A 499 18.76 -1.12 8.78
CA GLN A 499 19.02 -2.49 9.23
C GLN A 499 18.14 -2.94 10.43
N PRO A 500 17.97 -2.15 11.52
CA PRO A 500 17.09 -2.55 12.63
C PRO A 500 15.60 -2.59 12.24
N VAL A 501 15.20 -1.86 11.19
CA VAL A 501 13.83 -1.81 10.69
C VAL A 501 13.39 -3.17 10.14
N VAL A 502 14.30 -3.91 9.49
CA VAL A 502 13.99 -5.24 8.93
C VAL A 502 13.59 -6.23 10.03
N ASP A 503 14.31 -6.23 11.16
CA ASP A 503 14.03 -7.10 12.30
C ASP A 503 12.71 -6.70 12.99
N LEU A 504 12.49 -5.40 13.18
CA LEU A 504 11.25 -4.87 13.78
C LEU A 504 10.02 -5.23 12.93
N TYR A 505 10.11 -5.05 11.61
CA TYR A 505 9.01 -5.35 10.69
C TYR A 505 8.76 -6.86 10.57
N SER A 506 9.82 -7.67 10.57
CA SER A 506 9.68 -9.13 10.59
C SER A 506 9.01 -9.61 11.89
N SER A 507 9.31 -8.95 13.01
CA SER A 507 8.68 -9.21 14.32
C SER A 507 7.23 -8.74 14.42
N LEU A 508 6.77 -7.84 13.53
CA LEU A 508 5.35 -7.51 13.38
C LEU A 508 4.55 -8.63 12.68
N ASP A 509 5.23 -9.55 12.00
CA ASP A 509 4.62 -10.66 11.25
C ASP A 509 3.54 -10.19 10.24
N ALA A 510 3.84 -9.07 9.54
CA ALA A 510 2.93 -8.47 8.57
C ALA A 510 2.66 -9.42 7.38
N LYS A 511 1.39 -9.70 7.11
CA LYS A 511 0.92 -10.68 6.12
C LYS A 511 -0.15 -10.14 5.18
N HIS A 512 -0.18 -10.72 3.98
CA HIS A 512 -1.25 -10.51 2.99
C HIS A 512 -1.56 -9.03 2.75
N VAL A 513 -2.78 -8.57 3.02
CA VAL A 513 -3.24 -7.19 2.79
C VAL A 513 -2.37 -6.14 3.49
N GLN A 514 -1.68 -6.51 4.59
CA GLN A 514 -0.76 -5.62 5.29
C GLN A 514 0.43 -5.20 4.42
N HIS A 515 0.81 -5.99 3.41
CA HIS A 515 1.83 -5.58 2.45
C HIS A 515 1.38 -4.39 1.57
N ASP A 516 0.08 -4.16 1.39
CA ASP A 516 -0.45 -2.97 0.70
C ASP A 516 -0.64 -1.79 1.66
N THR A 517 -1.10 -2.07 2.88
CA THR A 517 -1.46 -1.01 3.84
C THR A 517 -0.28 -0.47 4.64
N ILE A 518 0.65 -1.31 5.09
CA ILE A 518 1.82 -0.90 5.92
C ILE A 518 3.16 -1.24 5.27
N GLY A 519 3.18 -2.00 4.17
CA GLY A 519 4.41 -2.35 3.45
C GLY A 519 5.21 -1.16 2.92
N TYR A 520 4.54 -0.01 2.71
CA TYR A 520 5.18 1.24 2.32
C TYR A 520 6.26 1.70 3.33
N LEU A 521 6.13 1.34 4.61
CA LEU A 521 7.11 1.64 5.65
C LEU A 521 8.47 0.98 5.41
N LEU A 522 8.53 -0.11 4.63
CA LEU A 522 9.79 -0.70 4.17
C LEU A 522 10.22 -0.14 2.83
N THR A 523 9.32 -0.21 1.84
CA THR A 523 9.66 0.03 0.44
C THR A 523 10.04 1.49 0.17
N ARG A 524 9.53 2.43 0.97
CA ARG A 524 9.89 3.85 0.88
C ARG A 524 11.34 4.11 1.28
N TYR A 525 11.86 3.36 2.27
CA TYR A 525 13.12 3.68 2.92
C TYR A 525 14.28 2.77 2.53
N ALA A 526 14.03 1.47 2.31
CA ALA A 526 15.07 0.47 2.10
C ALA A 526 16.08 0.87 1.01
N GLY A 527 15.57 1.16 -0.20
CA GLY A 527 16.42 1.57 -1.32
C GLY A 527 17.00 2.97 -1.12
N SER A 528 16.21 3.90 -0.56
CA SER A 528 16.64 5.30 -0.35
C SER A 528 17.77 5.46 0.66
N LEU A 529 17.95 4.49 1.56
CA LEU A 529 19.00 4.46 2.58
C LEU A 529 20.15 3.51 2.20
N GLY A 530 20.23 3.06 0.94
CA GLY A 530 21.34 2.27 0.42
C GLY A 530 21.38 0.81 0.85
N GLN A 531 20.27 0.26 1.38
CA GLN A 531 20.14 -1.15 1.76
C GLN A 531 19.47 -1.94 0.63
N PHE A 532 20.20 -2.17 -0.47
CA PHE A 532 19.67 -2.76 -1.69
C PHE A 532 19.23 -4.22 -1.50
N ALA A 533 19.93 -5.00 -0.68
CA ALA A 533 19.52 -6.36 -0.35
C ALA A 533 18.16 -6.38 0.37
N ALA A 534 17.97 -5.52 1.37
CA ALA A 534 16.72 -5.41 2.11
C ALA A 534 15.58 -4.84 1.23
N ALA A 535 15.88 -3.88 0.35
CA ALA A 535 14.93 -3.34 -0.62
C ALA A 535 14.43 -4.43 -1.58
N SER A 536 15.36 -5.22 -2.13
CA SER A 536 15.08 -6.36 -2.99
C SER A 536 14.12 -7.36 -2.35
N GLN A 537 14.36 -7.72 -1.09
CA GLN A 537 13.48 -8.62 -0.32
C GLN A 537 12.09 -8.00 -0.07
N SER A 538 12.06 -6.74 0.36
CA SER A 538 10.82 -6.02 0.66
C SER A 538 9.92 -5.94 -0.58
N TYR A 539 10.48 -5.58 -1.74
CA TYR A 539 9.73 -5.54 -3.00
C TYR A 539 9.20 -6.92 -3.39
N ASN A 540 10.01 -7.97 -3.23
CA ASN A 540 9.59 -9.34 -3.53
C ASN A 540 8.43 -9.82 -2.65
N PHE A 541 8.41 -9.48 -1.36
CA PHE A 541 7.29 -9.82 -0.50
C PHE A 541 5.99 -9.15 -0.95
N SER A 542 6.04 -7.84 -1.23
CA SER A 542 4.87 -7.10 -1.72
C SER A 542 4.39 -7.61 -3.08
N LEU A 543 5.28 -7.84 -4.06
CA LEU A 543 4.90 -8.35 -5.39
C LEU A 543 4.28 -9.75 -5.33
N ARG A 544 4.82 -10.65 -4.50
CA ARG A 544 4.23 -11.98 -4.30
C ARG A 544 2.80 -11.88 -3.80
N PHE A 545 2.52 -10.97 -2.88
CA PHE A 545 1.16 -10.71 -2.40
C PHE A 545 0.25 -10.24 -3.53
N PHE A 546 0.62 -9.20 -4.29
CA PHE A 546 -0.24 -8.67 -5.37
C PHE A 546 -0.52 -9.70 -6.46
N HIS A 547 0.50 -10.46 -6.88
CA HIS A 547 0.32 -11.52 -7.89
C HIS A 547 -0.51 -12.70 -7.38
N SER A 548 -0.33 -13.12 -6.11
CA SER A 548 -1.19 -14.13 -5.50
C SER A 548 -2.63 -13.64 -5.43
N ASN A 549 -2.84 -12.41 -4.98
CA ASN A 549 -4.16 -11.80 -4.84
C ASN A 549 -4.94 -11.75 -6.17
N GLN A 550 -4.27 -11.41 -7.28
CA GLN A 550 -4.86 -11.42 -8.62
C GLN A 550 -5.43 -12.79 -8.99
N LYS A 551 -4.70 -13.86 -8.66
CA LYS A 551 -5.10 -15.24 -8.89
C LYS A 551 -6.19 -15.68 -7.91
N ASP A 552 -5.99 -15.45 -6.62
CA ASP A 552 -6.83 -15.99 -5.55
C ASP A 552 -8.21 -15.32 -5.54
N THR A 553 -8.27 -13.99 -5.64
CA THR A 553 -9.55 -13.26 -5.67
C THR A 553 -10.40 -13.66 -6.88
N SER A 554 -9.78 -13.96 -8.02
CA SER A 554 -10.49 -14.47 -9.21
C SER A 554 -11.15 -15.84 -8.94
N GLU A 555 -10.50 -16.72 -8.18
CA GLU A 555 -11.09 -18.01 -7.78
C GLU A 555 -12.18 -17.84 -6.72
N TYR A 556 -12.02 -16.91 -5.77
CA TYR A 556 -13.05 -16.64 -4.75
C TYR A 556 -14.32 -16.00 -5.34
N ILE A 557 -14.20 -15.19 -6.40
CA ILE A 557 -15.36 -14.73 -7.18
C ILE A 557 -16.13 -15.92 -7.78
N ILE A 558 -15.41 -16.90 -8.34
CA ILE A 558 -16.03 -18.12 -8.88
C ILE A 558 -16.70 -18.94 -7.78
N GLN A 559 -16.06 -19.05 -6.61
CA GLN A 559 -16.64 -19.76 -5.46
C GLN A 559 -17.88 -19.06 -4.91
N ALA A 560 -17.93 -17.73 -4.91
CA ALA A 560 -19.11 -16.98 -4.48
C ALA A 560 -20.36 -17.33 -5.30
N TYR A 561 -20.23 -17.50 -6.63
CA TYR A 561 -21.32 -18.02 -7.46
C TYR A 561 -21.76 -19.44 -7.06
N LYS A 562 -20.81 -20.32 -6.70
CA LYS A 562 -21.11 -21.71 -6.30
C LYS A 562 -21.82 -21.81 -4.95
N TYR A 563 -21.49 -20.91 -4.03
CA TYR A 563 -22.07 -20.88 -2.68
C TYR A 563 -23.28 -19.95 -2.56
N GLY A 564 -23.72 -19.32 -3.66
CA GLY A 564 -24.86 -18.40 -3.64
C GLY A 564 -24.60 -17.07 -2.93
N ALA A 565 -23.34 -16.69 -2.73
CA ALA A 565 -22.95 -15.42 -2.09
C ALA A 565 -22.98 -14.26 -3.10
N PHE A 566 -24.15 -14.02 -3.72
CA PHE A 566 -24.28 -13.08 -4.84
C PHE A 566 -24.00 -11.62 -4.45
N GLU A 567 -24.38 -11.20 -3.24
CA GLU A 567 -24.12 -9.85 -2.73
C GLU A 567 -22.62 -9.54 -2.58
N LYS A 568 -21.79 -10.57 -2.34
CA LYS A 568 -20.34 -10.43 -2.16
C LYS A 568 -19.57 -10.37 -3.48
N ILE A 569 -20.16 -10.73 -4.59
CA ILE A 569 -19.49 -10.72 -5.90
C ILE A 569 -19.10 -9.29 -6.33
N PRO A 570 -20.01 -8.29 -6.30
CA PRO A 570 -19.64 -6.89 -6.52
C PRO A 570 -18.54 -6.41 -5.56
N GLU A 571 -18.60 -6.77 -4.28
CA GLU A 571 -17.58 -6.42 -3.28
C GLU A 571 -16.20 -7.01 -3.64
N PHE A 572 -16.14 -8.29 -4.02
CA PHE A 572 -14.90 -8.94 -4.44
C PHE A 572 -14.33 -8.35 -5.74
N ILE A 573 -15.18 -7.97 -6.70
CA ILE A 573 -14.74 -7.29 -7.92
C ILE A 573 -14.17 -5.91 -7.58
N ALA A 574 -14.84 -5.14 -6.71
CA ALA A 574 -14.37 -3.84 -6.25
C ALA A 574 -13.04 -3.97 -5.49
N PHE A 575 -12.92 -4.95 -4.59
CA PHE A 575 -11.69 -5.24 -3.86
C PHE A 575 -10.52 -5.62 -4.79
N ARG A 576 -10.76 -6.54 -5.74
CA ARG A 576 -9.76 -6.92 -6.76
C ARG A 576 -9.30 -5.70 -7.56
N THR A 577 -10.25 -4.86 -7.97
CA THR A 577 -9.98 -3.66 -8.77
C THR A 577 -9.16 -2.65 -7.96
N ARG A 578 -9.53 -2.41 -6.70
CA ARG A 578 -8.82 -1.53 -5.77
C ARG A 578 -7.37 -1.97 -5.55
N LEU A 579 -7.11 -3.28 -5.39
CA LEU A 579 -5.75 -3.79 -5.22
C LEU A 579 -4.94 -3.76 -6.52
N ASN A 580 -5.54 -4.05 -7.67
CA ASN A 580 -4.87 -3.92 -8.96
C ASN A 580 -4.54 -2.48 -9.33
N GLN A 581 -5.30 -1.52 -8.81
CA GLN A 581 -5.09 -0.10 -8.97
C GLN A 581 -4.29 0.52 -7.82
N SER A 582 -3.68 -0.28 -6.94
CA SER A 582 -2.92 0.25 -5.80
C SER A 582 -1.71 1.08 -6.25
N LEU A 583 -1.56 2.26 -5.66
CA LEU A 583 -0.36 3.09 -5.74
C LEU A 583 0.88 2.29 -5.33
N HIS A 584 0.80 1.59 -4.19
CA HIS A 584 1.92 0.83 -3.65
C HIS A 584 2.34 -0.31 -4.60
N PHE A 585 1.38 -0.97 -5.27
CA PHE A 585 1.70 -1.98 -6.26
C PHE A 585 2.50 -1.41 -7.43
N ALA A 586 2.08 -0.26 -7.97
CA ALA A 586 2.79 0.41 -9.05
C ALA A 586 4.21 0.85 -8.62
N GLN A 587 4.34 1.43 -7.43
CA GLN A 587 5.62 1.82 -6.84
C GLN A 587 6.59 0.65 -6.70
N VAL A 588 6.14 -0.44 -6.08
CA VAL A 588 6.99 -1.62 -5.86
C VAL A 588 7.42 -2.25 -7.18
N ARG A 589 6.52 -2.34 -8.17
CA ARG A 589 6.87 -2.88 -9.49
C ARG A 589 7.96 -2.04 -10.15
N THR A 590 7.78 -0.72 -10.19
CA THR A 590 8.75 0.21 -10.80
C THR A 590 10.09 0.19 -10.08
N GLU A 591 10.09 0.30 -8.74
CA GLU A 591 11.33 0.30 -7.96
C GLU A 591 12.04 -1.05 -7.97
N ARG A 592 11.31 -2.17 -8.04
CA ARG A 592 11.92 -3.49 -8.23
C ARG A 592 12.69 -3.58 -9.54
N MET A 593 12.05 -3.18 -10.63
CA MET A 593 12.67 -3.20 -11.96
C MET A 593 13.89 -2.27 -12.02
N LEU A 594 13.78 -1.05 -11.47
CA LEU A 594 14.91 -0.12 -11.39
C LEU A 594 16.06 -0.68 -10.53
N LEU A 595 15.76 -1.29 -9.39
CA LEU A 595 16.77 -1.89 -8.52
C LEU A 595 17.53 -3.03 -9.23
N ASP A 596 16.82 -3.90 -9.95
CA ASP A 596 17.42 -5.00 -10.72
C ASP A 596 18.33 -4.45 -11.83
N LEU A 597 17.90 -3.38 -12.53
CA LEU A 597 18.77 -2.69 -13.48
C LEU A 597 20.02 -2.13 -12.78
N TYR A 598 19.86 -1.36 -11.70
CA TYR A 598 20.98 -0.73 -11.00
C TYR A 598 21.97 -1.74 -10.42
N THR A 599 21.53 -2.92 -10.00
CA THR A 599 22.40 -3.89 -9.30
C THR A 599 22.94 -4.99 -10.21
N GLU A 600 22.27 -5.33 -11.32
CA GLU A 600 22.62 -6.48 -12.16
C GLU A 600 23.00 -6.12 -13.61
N ALA A 601 22.35 -5.11 -14.22
CA ALA A 601 22.57 -4.80 -15.63
C ALA A 601 23.98 -4.23 -15.89
N ASP A 602 24.64 -4.68 -16.95
CA ASP A 602 26.06 -4.48 -17.30
C ASP A 602 27.07 -4.89 -16.21
N ILE A 603 26.63 -5.72 -15.24
CA ILE A 603 27.47 -6.40 -14.24
C ILE A 603 27.40 -7.91 -14.47
N THR A 604 26.20 -8.47 -14.50
CA THR A 604 25.94 -9.91 -14.68
C THR A 604 25.47 -10.22 -16.10
N SER A 605 24.57 -9.38 -16.63
CA SER A 605 23.97 -9.48 -17.97
C SER A 605 23.97 -8.11 -18.63
N SER A 606 23.90 -8.05 -19.96
CA SER A 606 23.78 -6.75 -20.64
C SER A 606 22.49 -6.01 -20.26
N LEU A 607 22.48 -4.69 -20.39
CA LEU A 607 21.25 -3.90 -20.21
C LEU A 607 20.09 -4.41 -21.08
N GLU A 608 20.36 -4.78 -22.33
CA GLU A 608 19.36 -5.30 -23.26
C GLU A 608 18.75 -6.63 -22.81
N GLU A 609 19.58 -7.59 -22.41
CA GLU A 609 19.11 -8.88 -21.88
C GLU A 609 18.27 -8.69 -20.62
N SER A 610 18.66 -7.76 -19.76
CA SER A 610 17.95 -7.46 -18.51
C SER A 610 16.57 -6.85 -18.79
N VAL A 611 16.49 -5.88 -19.71
CA VAL A 611 15.21 -5.27 -20.16
C VAL A 611 14.30 -6.31 -20.81
N LYS A 612 14.85 -7.18 -21.66
CA LYS A 612 14.10 -8.26 -22.31
C LYS A 612 13.57 -9.28 -21.29
N ALA A 613 14.36 -9.66 -20.30
CA ALA A 613 13.96 -10.61 -19.26
C ALA A 613 12.81 -10.06 -18.40
N MET A 614 12.74 -8.75 -18.20
CA MET A 614 11.64 -8.07 -17.48
C MET A 614 10.38 -7.87 -18.33
N GLY A 615 10.43 -8.14 -19.64
CA GLY A 615 9.29 -7.88 -20.54
C GLY A 615 8.96 -6.39 -20.71
N LEU A 616 9.93 -5.50 -20.50
CA LEU A 616 9.71 -4.05 -20.54
C LEU A 616 9.58 -3.54 -21.99
N CYS A 617 8.42 -2.96 -22.30
CA CYS A 617 8.17 -2.24 -23.55
C CYS A 617 8.11 -0.73 -23.28
N PRO A 618 8.94 0.11 -23.93
CA PRO A 618 8.92 1.55 -23.67
C PRO A 618 7.62 2.25 -24.07
N GLU A 619 6.85 1.68 -25.00
CA GLU A 619 5.60 2.26 -25.50
C GLU A 619 4.40 1.94 -24.61
N GLU A 620 4.44 0.80 -23.90
CA GLU A 620 3.36 0.33 -23.05
C GLU A 620 3.53 0.87 -21.62
N ASP A 621 2.44 1.40 -21.07
CA ASP A 621 2.35 1.85 -19.68
C ASP A 621 1.20 1.11 -19.02
N ASP A 622 1.53 0.22 -18.09
CA ASP A 622 0.58 -0.62 -17.37
C ASP A 622 0.24 -0.04 -15.98
N ILE A 623 0.55 1.24 -15.73
CA ILE A 623 0.15 1.97 -14.53
C ILE A 623 -1.21 2.66 -14.76
N PRO A 624 -2.22 2.43 -13.89
CA PRO A 624 -3.54 3.02 -14.05
C PRO A 624 -3.59 4.46 -13.51
N TRP A 625 -2.90 5.39 -14.18
CA TRP A 625 -2.73 6.79 -13.73
C TRP A 625 -4.03 7.50 -13.31
N ASP A 626 -5.12 7.30 -14.06
CA ASP A 626 -6.40 8.00 -13.82
C ASP A 626 -7.23 7.39 -12.67
N ASN A 627 -6.97 6.13 -12.29
CA ASN A 627 -7.80 5.38 -11.36
C ASN A 627 -7.01 4.81 -10.16
N MET A 628 -5.80 5.32 -9.94
CA MET A 628 -4.92 4.84 -8.89
C MET A 628 -5.53 5.03 -7.50
N ARG A 629 -5.30 4.05 -6.62
CA ARG A 629 -5.84 4.02 -5.26
C ARG A 629 -4.72 4.04 -4.24
N ASP A 630 -4.76 5.01 -3.34
CA ASP A 630 -3.92 5.00 -2.15
C ASP A 630 -4.57 4.15 -1.06
N ASN A 631 -3.98 3.00 -0.78
CA ASN A 631 -4.45 2.06 0.24
C ASN A 631 -3.57 2.07 1.49
N ARG A 632 -2.58 2.98 1.57
CA ARG A 632 -1.68 3.08 2.73
C ARG A 632 -2.48 3.41 3.98
N ASP A 633 -2.23 2.70 5.06
CA ASP A 633 -2.76 3.05 6.38
C ASP A 633 -1.86 4.15 6.97
N LEU A 634 -2.34 5.38 6.83
CA LEU A 634 -1.71 6.59 7.39
C LEU A 634 -2.18 6.89 8.82
N THR A 635 -2.92 5.97 9.44
CA THR A 635 -3.51 6.09 10.79
C THR A 635 -3.14 4.92 11.71
N VAL A 636 -2.22 4.06 11.27
CA VAL A 636 -1.79 2.86 12.02
C VAL A 636 -1.06 3.22 13.33
N LEU A 637 -0.35 4.35 13.35
CA LEU A 637 0.28 4.90 14.54
C LEU A 637 -0.75 5.66 15.36
N PHE A 638 -0.86 5.32 16.65
CA PHE A 638 -1.77 6.04 17.54
C PHE A 638 -1.33 7.50 17.69
N SER A 639 -2.29 8.41 17.54
CA SER A 639 -2.08 9.83 17.81
C SER A 639 -3.18 10.34 18.74
N TRP A 640 -2.74 11.03 19.79
CA TRP A 640 -3.56 11.80 20.72
C TRP A 640 -3.28 13.29 20.57
N ASP A 641 -2.83 13.71 19.39
CA ASP A 641 -2.57 15.12 19.11
C ASP A 641 -3.90 15.88 18.94
N PRO A 642 -3.92 17.19 19.22
CA PRO A 642 -5.10 18.01 19.04
C PRO A 642 -5.48 18.12 17.56
N LYS A 643 -6.74 18.45 17.30
CA LYS A 643 -7.37 18.44 15.97
C LYS A 643 -6.63 19.28 14.92
N ASP A 644 -5.95 20.34 15.32
CA ASP A 644 -5.13 21.21 14.44
C ASP A 644 -3.81 20.56 13.98
N ARG A 645 -3.37 19.50 14.66
CA ARG A 645 -2.14 18.75 14.35
C ARG A 645 -2.41 17.36 13.75
N GLU A 646 -3.67 16.96 13.66
CA GLU A 646 -4.06 15.67 13.10
C GLU A 646 -3.85 15.59 11.59
N LEU A 647 -3.82 14.35 11.09
CA LEU A 647 -3.79 14.09 9.66
C LEU A 647 -5.13 14.50 9.02
N THR A 648 -5.09 15.51 8.14
CA THR A 648 -6.26 16.00 7.40
C THR A 648 -6.41 15.28 6.05
N GLU A 649 -7.62 15.33 5.48
CA GLU A 649 -7.85 14.84 4.11
C GLU A 649 -7.03 15.61 3.07
N GLU A 650 -6.72 16.88 3.32
CA GLU A 650 -5.83 17.66 2.46
C GLU A 650 -4.39 17.11 2.49
N HIS A 651 -3.88 16.75 3.67
CA HIS A 651 -2.57 16.07 3.77
C HIS A 651 -2.55 14.74 3.00
N ARG A 652 -3.63 13.95 3.04
CA ARG A 652 -3.73 12.70 2.26
C ARG A 652 -3.72 12.98 0.77
N ARG A 653 -4.49 13.97 0.32
CA ARG A 653 -4.56 14.40 -1.10
C ARG A 653 -3.19 14.87 -1.60
N LEU A 654 -2.51 15.72 -0.84
CA LEU A 654 -1.17 16.22 -1.19
C LEU A 654 -0.13 15.10 -1.20
N SER A 655 -0.17 14.17 -0.23
CA SER A 655 0.72 13.01 -0.23
C SER A 655 0.52 12.13 -1.46
N LEU A 656 -0.73 11.85 -1.85
CA LEU A 656 -1.01 11.09 -3.06
C LEU A 656 -0.52 11.82 -4.32
N GLU A 657 -0.72 13.13 -4.42
CA GLU A 657 -0.23 13.95 -5.54
C GLU A 657 1.31 13.87 -5.65
N GLU A 658 2.01 14.03 -4.53
CA GLU A 658 3.46 13.96 -4.46
C GLU A 658 4.01 12.58 -4.84
N GLU A 659 3.43 11.51 -4.28
CA GLU A 659 3.81 10.12 -4.58
C GLU A 659 3.51 9.73 -6.04
N SER A 660 2.42 10.26 -6.60
CA SER A 660 2.06 10.03 -8.01
C SER A 660 3.08 10.67 -8.96
N VAL A 661 3.49 11.90 -8.67
CA VAL A 661 4.51 12.61 -9.48
C VAL A 661 5.87 11.93 -9.34
N TRP A 662 6.26 11.54 -8.13
CA TRP A 662 7.49 10.77 -7.92
C TRP A 662 7.46 9.44 -8.69
N LEU A 663 6.37 8.67 -8.59
CA LEU A 663 6.19 7.44 -9.35
C LEU A 663 6.27 7.69 -10.87
N LYS A 664 5.70 8.80 -11.36
CA LYS A 664 5.76 9.17 -12.79
C LYS A 664 7.19 9.45 -13.24
N VAL A 665 7.98 10.19 -12.46
CA VAL A 665 9.41 10.40 -12.73
C VAL A 665 10.14 9.06 -12.83
N ARG A 666 9.93 8.18 -11.86
CA ARG A 666 10.60 6.86 -11.80
C ARG A 666 10.19 5.94 -12.94
N SER A 667 8.90 5.88 -13.26
CA SER A 667 8.38 5.11 -14.38
C SER A 667 8.90 5.62 -15.73
N LEU A 668 8.97 6.93 -15.94
CA LEU A 668 9.52 7.52 -17.15
C LEU A 668 11.02 7.23 -17.28
N THR A 669 11.79 7.34 -16.19
CA THR A 669 13.21 6.94 -16.18
C THR A 669 13.36 5.46 -16.57
N LEU A 670 12.57 4.56 -16.00
CA LEU A 670 12.59 3.13 -16.34
C LEU A 670 12.30 2.89 -17.84
N ARG A 671 11.26 3.52 -18.38
CA ARG A 671 10.88 3.38 -19.80
C ARG A 671 11.93 3.97 -20.73
N LEU A 672 12.56 5.09 -20.35
CA LEU A 672 13.66 5.69 -21.10
C LEU A 672 14.90 4.79 -21.12
N LEU A 673 15.22 4.13 -20.01
CA LEU A 673 16.30 3.12 -19.95
C LEU A 673 15.99 1.92 -20.84
N ALA A 674 14.74 1.46 -20.87
CA ALA A 674 14.31 0.41 -21.79
C ALA A 674 14.42 0.86 -23.26
N SER A 675 14.05 2.11 -23.58
CA SER A 675 14.29 2.68 -24.92
C SER A 675 15.77 2.67 -25.28
N LEU A 676 16.65 3.13 -24.39
CA LEU A 676 18.09 3.15 -24.59
C LEU A 676 18.66 1.76 -24.89
N ALA A 677 18.22 0.74 -24.15
CA ALA A 677 18.66 -0.65 -24.33
C ALA A 677 18.30 -1.18 -25.72
N LEU A 678 17.09 -0.89 -26.21
CA LEU A 678 16.63 -1.34 -27.53
C LEU A 678 17.30 -0.63 -28.71
N LEU A 679 17.91 0.53 -28.47
CA LEU A 679 18.62 1.30 -29.50
C LEU A 679 20.03 0.77 -29.80
N GLY A 680 20.67 0.08 -28.84
CA GLY A 680 22.04 -0.42 -28.96
C GLY A 680 22.29 -1.43 -30.09
N HIS A 681 21.23 -1.97 -30.72
CA HIS A 681 21.33 -3.09 -31.66
C HIS A 681 20.87 -2.78 -33.10
N ALA A 682 20.69 -1.52 -33.53
CA ALA A 682 20.46 -1.27 -34.96
C ALA A 682 21.71 -1.66 -35.76
N PRO A 683 21.72 -2.77 -36.53
CA PRO A 683 22.87 -3.07 -37.37
C PRO A 683 22.87 -2.03 -38.49
N SER A 684 24.00 -1.36 -38.69
CA SER A 684 24.21 -0.56 -39.89
C SER A 684 24.06 -1.47 -41.12
N LYS A 685 22.88 -1.57 -41.72
CA LYS A 685 22.71 -2.03 -43.10
C LYS A 685 23.28 -0.96 -44.04
N ARG A 686 24.59 -0.76 -43.99
CA ARG A 686 25.33 -0.14 -45.09
C ARG A 686 25.68 -1.25 -46.07
N ASN A 687 24.69 -1.60 -46.89
CA ASN A 687 24.80 -2.10 -48.27
C ASN A 687 23.63 -3.04 -48.59
N SER A 688 22.54 -2.50 -49.16
CA SER A 688 21.83 -3.05 -50.32
C SER A 688 20.51 -2.29 -50.54
N ASP A 689 20.43 -1.64 -51.69
CA ASP A 689 19.28 -1.25 -52.50
C ASP A 689 17.93 -0.85 -51.88
N LYS A 690 17.52 0.35 -52.28
CA LYS A 690 16.17 0.92 -52.37
C LYS A 690 15.04 -0.11 -52.23
N THR A 691 14.44 -0.20 -51.05
CA THR A 691 13.00 -0.49 -50.87
C THR A 691 12.52 0.19 -49.59
N ASN A 692 11.41 0.94 -49.70
CA ASN A 692 10.77 1.67 -48.62
C ASN A 692 10.16 0.70 -47.59
N GLU A 693 10.61 0.73 -46.35
CA GLU A 693 9.83 0.26 -45.19
C GLU A 693 10.06 1.16 -43.96
N ASN A 694 8.95 1.62 -43.36
CA ASN A 694 8.80 2.72 -42.38
C ASN A 694 9.28 2.43 -40.93
N GLY A 695 10.24 1.52 -40.71
CA GLY A 695 10.54 1.01 -39.37
C GLY A 695 11.47 1.85 -38.46
N VAL A 696 12.32 2.72 -39.01
CA VAL A 696 13.36 3.45 -38.24
C VAL A 696 12.83 4.76 -37.63
N SER A 697 11.80 5.37 -38.24
CA SER A 697 11.18 6.62 -37.79
C SER A 697 10.44 6.48 -36.45
N ALA A 698 9.76 5.35 -36.22
CA ALA A 698 8.86 5.17 -35.08
C ALA A 698 9.55 5.07 -33.70
N LYS A 699 10.80 4.57 -33.63
CA LYS A 699 11.51 4.38 -32.35
C LYS A 699 12.14 5.67 -31.82
N SER A 700 12.57 6.56 -32.70
CA SER A 700 13.10 7.88 -32.33
C SER A 700 11.99 8.79 -31.78
N SER A 701 10.76 8.69 -32.32
CA SER A 701 9.61 9.42 -31.79
C SER A 701 9.21 8.98 -30.38
N THR A 702 9.34 7.70 -30.02
CA THR A 702 9.01 7.21 -28.67
C THR A 702 9.93 7.80 -27.61
N LEU A 703 11.26 7.76 -27.84
CA LEU A 703 12.26 8.33 -26.93
C LEU A 703 12.05 9.84 -26.73
N GLN A 704 11.81 10.58 -27.82
CA GLN A 704 11.54 12.02 -27.78
C GLN A 704 10.25 12.35 -26.99
N THR A 705 9.21 11.54 -27.17
CA THR A 705 7.94 11.71 -26.46
C THR A 705 8.11 11.48 -24.97
N LEU A 706 8.82 10.43 -24.57
CA LEU A 706 9.09 10.11 -23.16
C LEU A 706 9.96 11.16 -22.48
N LEU A 707 10.98 11.70 -23.16
CA LEU A 707 11.80 12.80 -22.62
C LEU A 707 10.98 14.08 -22.43
N SER A 708 10.14 14.43 -23.39
CA SER A 708 9.23 15.58 -23.26
C SER A 708 8.26 15.41 -22.08
N GLN A 709 7.75 14.19 -21.86
CA GLN A 709 6.91 13.87 -20.70
C GLN A 709 7.70 13.97 -19.39
N LEU A 710 8.96 13.53 -19.36
CA LEU A 710 9.82 13.64 -18.19
C LEU A 710 10.08 15.11 -17.84
N ASP A 711 10.45 15.94 -18.81
CA ASP A 711 10.69 17.38 -18.60
C ASP A 711 9.44 18.09 -18.07
N LEU A 712 8.27 17.81 -18.65
CA LEU A 712 7.00 18.35 -18.15
C LEU A 712 6.71 17.89 -16.72
N THR A 713 6.95 16.61 -16.42
CA THR A 713 6.76 16.05 -15.08
C THR A 713 7.72 16.69 -14.06
N LEU A 714 8.97 16.95 -14.44
CA LEU A 714 9.95 17.63 -13.60
C LEU A 714 9.58 19.10 -13.33
N GLN A 715 8.96 19.78 -14.29
CA GLN A 715 8.41 21.13 -14.07
C GLN A 715 7.25 21.11 -13.06
N THR A 716 6.32 20.16 -13.19
CA THR A 716 5.25 19.95 -12.21
C THR A 716 5.82 19.62 -10.82
N ALA A 717 6.85 18.77 -10.77
CA ALA A 717 7.52 18.41 -9.53
C ALA A 717 8.17 19.61 -8.83
N ALA A 718 8.78 20.52 -9.60
CA ALA A 718 9.35 21.76 -9.07
C ALA A 718 8.26 22.64 -8.44
N GLN A 719 7.13 22.83 -9.12
CA GLN A 719 5.98 23.60 -8.62
C GLN A 719 5.38 23.02 -7.34
N ILE A 720 5.30 21.69 -7.21
CA ILE A 720 4.83 21.03 -5.99
C ILE A 720 5.83 21.26 -4.85
N THR A 721 7.13 21.11 -5.12
CA THR A 721 8.19 21.25 -4.12
C THR A 721 8.31 22.68 -3.60
N GLU A 722 8.04 23.69 -4.44
CA GLU A 722 7.99 25.10 -4.04
C GLU A 722 6.94 25.39 -2.96
N LYS A 723 5.87 24.59 -2.85
CA LYS A 723 4.82 24.78 -1.84
C LYS A 723 5.25 24.39 -0.42
N GLN A 724 6.37 23.67 -0.26
CA GLN A 724 6.93 23.25 1.03
C GLN A 724 5.89 22.66 2.01
N THR A 725 5.07 21.71 1.55
CA THR A 725 4.08 21.04 2.40
C THR A 725 4.75 20.36 3.60
N GLN A 726 4.29 20.67 4.81
CA GLN A 726 4.69 19.96 6.02
C GLN A 726 3.61 18.97 6.42
N TYR A 727 3.99 17.71 6.60
CA TYR A 727 3.10 16.67 7.10
C TYR A 727 3.29 16.49 8.62
N PRO A 728 2.24 16.10 9.36
CA PRO A 728 2.39 15.66 10.74
C PRO A 728 3.43 14.54 10.85
N PHE A 729 4.17 14.47 11.96
CA PHE A 729 5.25 13.49 12.12
C PHE A 729 4.78 12.03 11.94
N LEU A 730 3.63 11.70 12.53
CA LEU A 730 2.97 10.38 12.43
C LEU A 730 2.12 10.22 11.15
N GLY A 731 2.08 11.25 10.30
CA GLY A 731 1.37 11.26 9.03
C GLY A 731 2.16 10.60 7.89
N PRO A 732 1.77 10.85 6.63
CA PRO A 732 2.47 10.28 5.49
C PRO A 732 3.93 10.75 5.44
N PRO A 733 4.89 9.84 5.17
CA PRO A 733 6.26 10.27 4.92
C PRO A 733 6.33 11.05 3.61
N SER A 734 7.10 12.14 3.59
CA SER A 734 7.40 12.86 2.35
C SER A 734 8.07 11.92 1.34
N SER A 735 7.79 12.12 0.06
CA SER A 735 8.41 11.33 -1.01
C SER A 735 9.90 11.72 -1.14
N ARG A 736 10.61 11.05 -2.05
CA ARG A 736 12.00 11.37 -2.42
C ARG A 736 12.09 12.58 -3.36
N LEU A 737 10.95 13.13 -3.82
CA LEU A 737 10.87 14.09 -4.92
C LEU A 737 11.67 15.37 -4.65
N ALA A 738 11.44 16.01 -3.51
CA ALA A 738 12.12 17.25 -3.14
C ALA A 738 13.63 17.06 -2.98
N SER A 739 14.05 15.95 -2.36
CA SER A 739 15.45 15.57 -2.18
C SER A 739 16.13 15.25 -3.52
N ALA A 740 15.44 14.55 -4.42
CA ALA A 740 15.95 14.24 -5.76
C ALA A 740 16.13 15.50 -6.63
N LEU A 741 15.19 16.45 -6.57
CA LEU A 741 15.31 17.73 -7.28
C LEU A 741 16.42 18.60 -6.70
N SER A 742 16.45 18.75 -5.38
CA SER A 742 17.45 19.58 -4.69
C SER A 742 18.85 18.98 -4.73
N SER A 743 19.02 17.67 -4.92
CA SER A 743 20.34 17.06 -5.20
C SER A 743 20.84 17.39 -6.62
N GLY A 744 19.95 17.68 -7.56
CA GLY A 744 20.27 17.83 -8.99
C GLY A 744 20.30 16.51 -9.76
N SER A 745 20.00 15.38 -9.11
CA SER A 745 20.04 14.05 -9.73
C SER A 745 19.04 13.90 -10.89
N CYS A 746 17.80 14.37 -10.73
CA CYS A 746 16.78 14.30 -11.78
C CYS A 746 17.21 15.05 -13.05
N HIS A 747 17.76 16.25 -12.90
CA HIS A 747 18.25 17.04 -14.03
C HIS A 747 19.45 16.37 -14.70
N CYS A 748 20.41 15.87 -13.90
CA CYS A 748 21.55 15.11 -14.40
C CYS A 748 21.14 13.90 -15.24
N GLN A 749 20.17 13.10 -14.75
CA GLN A 749 19.65 11.94 -15.47
C GLN A 749 18.92 12.34 -16.76
N ALA A 750 18.07 13.38 -16.71
CA ALA A 750 17.37 13.89 -17.89
C ALA A 750 18.37 14.38 -18.97
N SER A 751 19.37 15.18 -18.59
CA SER A 751 20.43 15.62 -19.49
C SER A 751 21.24 14.46 -20.07
N ALA A 752 21.56 13.44 -19.27
CA ALA A 752 22.22 12.22 -19.74
C ALA A 752 21.37 11.50 -20.80
N LEU A 753 20.09 11.28 -20.53
CA LEU A 753 19.18 10.61 -21.46
C LEU A 753 18.94 11.45 -22.72
N GLN A 754 18.90 12.78 -22.62
CA GLN A 754 18.80 13.70 -23.77
C GLN A 754 19.96 13.51 -24.75
N LEU A 755 21.16 13.17 -24.26
CA LEU A 755 22.32 12.93 -25.12
C LEU A 755 22.08 11.79 -26.11
N SER A 756 21.29 10.78 -25.73
CA SER A 756 20.97 9.66 -26.60
C SER A 756 20.22 10.09 -27.87
N LEU A 757 19.39 11.14 -27.82
CA LEU A 757 18.75 11.75 -28.99
C LEU A 757 19.76 12.47 -29.88
N THR A 758 20.62 13.30 -29.28
CA THR A 758 21.66 14.03 -30.04
C THR A 758 22.60 13.06 -30.77
N LEU A 759 22.88 11.90 -30.18
CA LEU A 759 23.70 10.86 -30.82
C LEU A 759 22.99 10.15 -31.97
N GLN A 760 21.66 9.97 -31.91
CA GLN A 760 20.88 9.49 -33.08
C GLN A 760 20.90 10.49 -34.23
N GLU A 761 20.77 11.78 -33.93
CA GLU A 761 20.88 12.84 -34.95
C GLU A 761 22.28 12.85 -35.59
N LEU A 762 23.34 12.65 -34.80
CA LEU A 762 24.71 12.50 -35.29
C LEU A 762 24.90 11.25 -36.17
N GLU A 763 24.26 10.13 -35.84
CA GLU A 763 24.31 8.91 -36.65
C GLU A 763 23.66 9.12 -38.03
N THR A 764 22.57 9.88 -38.08
CA THR A 764 21.80 10.16 -39.30
C THR A 764 22.40 11.28 -40.16
N THR A 765 22.97 12.33 -39.55
CA THR A 765 23.48 13.53 -40.25
C THR A 765 25.00 13.53 -40.48
N GLY A 766 25.75 12.67 -39.79
CA GLY A 766 27.22 12.60 -39.86
C GLY A 766 27.93 13.52 -38.85
N LEU A 767 29.26 13.38 -38.75
CA LEU A 767 30.11 13.99 -37.69
C LEU A 767 30.03 15.54 -37.65
N GLY A 768 29.09 16.08 -36.90
CA GLY A 768 29.05 17.48 -36.43
C GLY A 768 29.91 17.70 -35.17
N LYS A 769 29.86 18.89 -34.58
CA LYS A 769 30.46 19.15 -33.25
C LYS A 769 29.49 18.65 -32.18
N MET A 770 29.96 17.80 -31.27
CA MET A 770 29.29 17.56 -29.99
C MET A 770 29.57 18.81 -29.14
N SER A 771 28.54 19.47 -28.62
CA SER A 771 28.70 20.50 -27.59
C SER A 771 29.34 19.88 -26.35
N ASP A 772 30.05 20.68 -25.55
CA ASP A 772 30.60 20.23 -24.27
C ASP A 772 29.45 19.70 -23.40
N VAL A 773 29.44 18.40 -23.13
CA VAL A 773 28.38 17.75 -22.37
C VAL A 773 28.83 17.64 -20.92
N ASP A 774 28.55 18.68 -20.13
CA ASP A 774 28.67 18.61 -18.67
C ASP A 774 27.33 18.20 -18.07
N PHE A 775 27.29 17.04 -17.43
CA PHE A 775 26.08 16.47 -16.85
C PHE A 775 25.84 16.91 -15.40
N CYS A 776 26.57 17.92 -14.89
CA CYS A 776 26.53 18.30 -13.46
C CYS A 776 26.87 17.16 -12.48
N THR A 777 27.45 16.04 -12.95
CA THR A 777 27.83 14.89 -12.08
C THR A 777 28.88 15.27 -11.05
N THR A 778 29.78 16.19 -11.39
CA THR A 778 30.77 16.78 -10.47
C THR A 778 30.11 17.59 -9.37
N GLU A 779 29.04 18.33 -9.70
CA GLU A 779 28.26 19.10 -8.74
C GLU A 779 27.44 18.19 -7.82
N LEU A 780 26.87 17.11 -8.34
CA LEU A 780 26.19 16.10 -7.52
C LEU A 780 27.16 15.44 -6.52
N LEU A 781 28.37 15.09 -6.95
CA LEU A 781 29.40 14.56 -6.06
C LEU A 781 29.82 15.58 -5.00
N SER A 782 29.92 16.88 -5.35
CA SER A 782 30.27 17.91 -4.37
C SER A 782 29.22 18.06 -3.28
N ARG A 783 27.93 17.87 -3.62
CA ARG A 783 26.81 17.83 -2.67
C ARG A 783 26.78 16.58 -1.78
N CYS A 784 27.47 15.51 -2.17
CA CYS A 784 27.66 14.32 -1.33
C CYS A 784 28.75 14.51 -0.26
N LYS A 785 29.57 15.57 -0.34
CA LYS A 785 30.69 15.76 0.60
C LYS A 785 30.18 16.13 1.98
N GLY A 786 30.65 15.40 2.98
CA GLY A 786 30.39 15.61 4.40
C GLY A 786 30.56 14.30 5.15
N ASP A 787 30.42 14.34 6.47
CA ASP A 787 30.38 13.12 7.28
C ASP A 787 28.93 12.70 7.48
N VAL A 788 28.58 11.47 7.09
CA VAL A 788 27.20 10.95 7.24
C VAL A 788 26.83 10.74 8.71
N LEU A 789 27.84 10.64 9.57
CA LEU A 789 27.77 10.48 11.02
C LEU A 789 28.97 11.21 11.63
N GLU A 790 28.71 12.16 12.51
CA GLU A 790 29.74 13.00 13.16
C GLU A 790 29.62 12.92 14.68
N MET A 791 30.76 12.95 15.39
CA MET A 791 30.80 13.18 16.83
C MET A 791 31.11 14.66 17.09
N LYS A 792 30.12 15.43 17.52
CA LYS A 792 30.25 16.85 17.84
C LYS A 792 29.94 17.08 19.31
N ASP A 793 30.85 17.70 20.06
CA ASP A 793 30.68 17.96 21.50
C ASP A 793 30.31 16.71 22.33
N SER A 794 30.89 15.56 21.99
CA SER A 794 30.55 14.24 22.57
C SER A 794 29.13 13.74 22.29
N ARG A 795 28.41 14.35 21.35
CA ARG A 795 27.09 13.91 20.85
C ARG A 795 27.24 13.30 19.45
N LEU A 796 26.55 12.20 19.23
CA LEU A 796 26.45 11.58 17.90
C LEU A 796 25.37 12.30 17.11
N MET A 797 25.75 12.85 15.96
CA MET A 797 24.86 13.56 15.03
C MET A 797 24.73 12.76 13.73
N THR A 798 23.50 12.55 13.27
CA THR A 798 23.23 11.84 12.01
C THR A 798 22.93 12.80 10.86
N GLN A 799 23.37 12.45 9.64
CA GLN A 799 23.08 13.21 8.42
C GLN A 799 22.43 12.30 7.36
N PRO A 800 21.15 11.90 7.55
CA PRO A 800 20.45 11.00 6.63
C PRO A 800 20.30 11.57 5.21
N SER A 801 20.21 12.90 5.08
CA SER A 801 20.13 13.58 3.78
C SER A 801 21.39 13.39 2.92
N LEU A 802 22.58 13.35 3.53
CA LEU A 802 23.83 13.06 2.83
C LEU A 802 23.86 11.62 2.33
N LEU A 803 23.39 10.67 3.14
CA LEU A 803 23.28 9.27 2.73
C LEU A 803 22.30 9.10 1.55
N GLU A 804 21.13 9.74 1.60
CA GLU A 804 20.17 9.71 0.49
C GLU A 804 20.75 10.37 -0.77
N THR A 805 21.48 11.49 -0.63
CA THR A 805 22.16 12.16 -1.75
C THR A 805 23.22 11.25 -2.39
N LEU A 806 23.96 10.50 -1.58
CA LEU A 806 24.90 9.50 -2.07
C LEU A 806 24.19 8.36 -2.84
N VAL A 807 23.03 7.90 -2.37
CA VAL A 807 22.21 6.93 -3.12
C VAL A 807 21.78 7.51 -4.48
N PHE A 808 21.27 8.74 -4.52
CA PHE A 808 20.92 9.39 -5.80
C PHE A 808 22.12 9.54 -6.73
N PHE A 809 23.31 9.82 -6.19
CA PHE A 809 24.53 9.84 -6.96
C PHE A 809 24.82 8.48 -7.59
N VAL A 810 24.74 7.38 -6.85
CA VAL A 810 24.98 6.03 -7.38
C VAL A 810 23.96 5.65 -8.45
N GLU A 811 22.66 5.89 -8.21
CA GLU A 811 21.59 5.68 -9.21
C GLU A 811 21.87 6.48 -10.49
N THR A 812 22.27 7.74 -10.35
CA THR A 812 22.58 8.65 -11.47
C THR A 812 23.81 8.21 -12.25
N VAL A 813 24.88 7.80 -11.57
CA VAL A 813 26.08 7.24 -12.20
C VAL A 813 25.72 6.02 -13.05
N CYS A 814 24.82 5.15 -12.59
CA CYS A 814 24.37 4.01 -13.40
C CYS A 814 23.72 4.45 -14.72
N VAL A 815 22.82 5.44 -14.67
CA VAL A 815 22.17 6.02 -15.87
C VAL A 815 23.20 6.61 -16.83
N VAL A 816 24.11 7.45 -16.32
CA VAL A 816 25.16 8.09 -17.11
C VAL A 816 26.08 7.04 -17.75
N LEU A 817 26.39 5.95 -17.05
CA LEU A 817 27.20 4.86 -17.59
C LEU A 817 26.51 4.10 -18.73
N TRP A 818 25.21 3.83 -18.64
CA TRP A 818 24.47 3.22 -19.74
C TRP A 818 24.42 4.12 -20.97
N VAL A 819 24.23 5.43 -20.78
CA VAL A 819 24.32 6.41 -21.87
C VAL A 819 25.72 6.43 -22.47
N ALA A 820 26.78 6.37 -21.64
CA ALA A 820 28.17 6.30 -22.12
C ALA A 820 28.44 5.01 -22.91
N SER A 821 27.87 3.88 -22.48
CA SER A 821 27.94 2.59 -23.18
C SER A 821 27.29 2.65 -24.55
N TYR A 822 26.07 3.20 -24.64
CA TYR A 822 25.39 3.46 -25.90
C TYR A 822 26.19 4.42 -26.80
N SER A 823 26.70 5.50 -26.23
CA SER A 823 27.55 6.45 -26.96
C SER A 823 28.79 5.76 -27.55
N ALA A 824 29.44 4.87 -26.79
CA ALA A 824 30.58 4.10 -27.26
C ALA A 824 30.19 3.12 -28.39
N SER A 825 29.00 2.49 -28.32
CA SER A 825 28.52 1.57 -29.37
C SER A 825 28.28 2.29 -30.70
N VAL A 826 27.81 3.55 -30.67
CA VAL A 826 27.63 4.40 -31.87
C VAL A 826 28.97 4.93 -32.41
N LEU A 827 29.86 5.38 -31.52
CA LEU A 827 31.11 6.06 -31.90
C LEU A 827 32.25 5.12 -32.33
N ARG A 828 32.31 3.87 -31.82
CA ARG A 828 33.36 2.88 -32.18
C ARG A 828 33.36 2.51 -33.66
N PRO A 829 32.22 2.15 -34.30
CA PRO A 829 32.15 1.91 -35.73
C PRO A 829 32.61 3.13 -36.54
N LEU A 830 32.21 4.33 -36.14
CA LEU A 830 32.60 5.59 -36.79
C LEU A 830 34.13 5.80 -36.75
N LYS A 831 34.77 5.63 -35.59
CA LYS A 831 36.24 5.67 -35.44
C LYS A 831 36.92 4.63 -36.33
N SER A 832 36.44 3.38 -36.32
CA SER A 832 37.01 2.31 -37.15
C SER A 832 36.90 2.60 -38.65
N SER A 833 35.79 3.21 -39.09
CA SER A 833 35.55 3.59 -40.48
C SER A 833 36.49 4.72 -40.94
N LEU A 834 36.77 5.69 -40.07
CA LEU A 834 37.73 6.78 -40.30
C LEU A 834 39.16 6.25 -40.39
N GLN A 835 39.55 5.34 -39.50
CA GLN A 835 40.87 4.69 -39.54
C GLN A 835 41.07 3.85 -40.80
N LYS A 836 40.03 3.12 -41.25
CA LYS A 836 40.05 2.38 -42.54
C LYS A 836 40.16 3.33 -43.74
N LYS A 837 39.49 4.48 -43.73
CA LYS A 837 39.65 5.53 -44.76
C LYS A 837 41.06 6.14 -44.77
N LYS A 838 41.69 6.30 -43.59
CA LYS A 838 43.08 6.77 -43.44
C LYS A 838 44.10 5.82 -44.07
N LYS A 839 43.91 4.49 -43.95
CA LYS A 839 44.78 3.49 -44.61
C LYS A 839 44.67 3.47 -46.16
N LYS A 840 43.63 4.08 -46.75
CA LYS A 840 43.38 4.07 -48.20
C LYS A 840 43.83 5.35 -48.93
N LYS A 841 44.19 6.43 -48.22
CA LYS A 841 44.80 7.64 -48.78
C LYS A 841 46.29 7.71 -48.39
N THR A 842 47.15 7.81 -49.39
CA THR A 842 48.61 7.99 -49.27
C THR A 842 48.97 9.25 -48.46
N LYS A 843 50.19 9.24 -47.91
CA LYS A 843 50.87 10.29 -47.13
C LYS A 843 50.47 11.73 -47.52
N ASP A 844 50.39 12.57 -46.49
CA ASP A 844 50.13 14.02 -46.51
C ASP A 844 48.66 14.45 -46.28
N SER A 845 48.15 14.10 -45.10
CA SER A 845 47.35 15.04 -44.28
C SER A 845 47.15 14.44 -42.88
N SER A 846 47.65 15.12 -41.85
CA SER A 846 47.31 14.80 -40.45
C SER A 846 45.87 15.23 -40.19
N THR A 847 44.90 14.41 -40.59
CA THR A 847 43.51 14.64 -40.21
C THR A 847 43.40 14.44 -38.70
N ALA A 848 43.18 15.54 -37.98
CA ALA A 848 42.93 15.57 -36.54
C ALA A 848 41.77 14.61 -36.18
N MET A 849 41.81 14.05 -34.99
CA MET A 849 40.72 13.23 -34.48
C MET A 849 39.45 14.10 -34.43
N PRO A 850 38.29 13.62 -34.91
CA PRO A 850 37.05 14.36 -34.81
C PRO A 850 36.80 14.83 -33.37
N VAL A 851 36.41 16.10 -33.21
CA VAL A 851 36.18 16.75 -31.90
C VAL A 851 35.23 15.92 -31.01
N VAL A 852 34.24 15.26 -31.61
CA VAL A 852 33.30 14.34 -30.95
C VAL A 852 34.01 13.18 -30.25
N LEU A 853 35.00 12.57 -30.89
CA LEU A 853 35.70 11.42 -30.33
C LEU A 853 36.68 11.84 -29.23
N SER A 854 37.31 13.01 -29.34
CA SER A 854 38.15 13.55 -28.27
C SER A 854 37.33 14.00 -27.07
N GLY A 855 36.18 14.65 -27.30
CA GLY A 855 35.24 15.04 -26.24
C GLY A 855 34.68 13.83 -25.50
N PHE A 856 34.33 12.74 -26.20
CA PHE A 856 33.92 11.49 -25.55
C PHE A 856 35.01 10.85 -24.70
N GLN A 857 36.27 10.88 -25.15
CA GLN A 857 37.41 10.37 -24.35
C GLN A 857 37.65 11.22 -23.10
N GLU A 858 37.53 12.54 -23.21
CA GLU A 858 37.63 13.46 -22.08
C GLU A 858 36.50 13.25 -21.07
N TRP A 859 35.25 13.15 -21.55
CA TRP A 859 34.09 12.86 -20.72
C TRP A 859 34.22 11.53 -19.97
N THR A 860 34.55 10.44 -20.66
CA THR A 860 34.73 9.13 -20.01
C THR A 860 35.90 9.11 -19.03
N GLY A 861 36.97 9.87 -19.30
CA GLY A 861 38.07 10.09 -18.36
C GLY A 861 37.63 10.85 -17.11
N SER A 862 36.86 11.93 -17.28
CA SER A 862 36.26 12.71 -16.18
C SER A 862 35.33 11.85 -15.33
N LEU A 863 34.44 11.08 -15.96
CA LEU A 863 33.54 10.15 -15.28
C LEU A 863 34.29 9.09 -14.47
N GLN A 864 35.38 8.53 -15.02
CA GLN A 864 36.24 7.61 -14.27
C GLN A 864 36.86 8.29 -13.03
N GLY A 865 37.29 9.55 -13.16
CA GLY A 865 37.80 10.36 -12.06
C GLY A 865 36.74 10.58 -10.97
N ILE A 866 35.52 10.98 -11.35
CA ILE A 866 34.39 11.22 -10.45
C ILE A 866 34.02 9.95 -9.68
N VAL A 867 33.88 8.81 -10.36
CA VAL A 867 33.57 7.52 -9.71
C VAL A 867 34.68 7.10 -8.74
N THR A 868 35.94 7.34 -9.09
CA THR A 868 37.08 7.03 -8.19
C THR A 868 37.05 7.92 -6.95
N GLN A 869 36.82 9.22 -7.10
CA GLN A 869 36.69 10.15 -5.97
C GLN A 869 35.52 9.78 -5.05
N ALA A 870 34.39 9.37 -5.62
CA ALA A 870 33.25 8.90 -4.85
C ALA A 870 33.58 7.62 -4.05
N LEU A 871 34.27 6.67 -4.68
CA LEU A 871 34.70 5.43 -4.01
C LEU A 871 35.66 5.72 -2.84
N ASP A 872 36.59 6.65 -3.03
CA ASP A 872 37.52 7.06 -1.97
C ASP A 872 36.80 7.78 -0.83
N HIS A 873 35.80 8.61 -1.15
CA HIS A 873 34.94 9.25 -0.16
C HIS A 873 34.17 8.22 0.68
N VAL A 874 33.51 7.24 0.05
CA VAL A 874 32.78 6.17 0.75
C VAL A 874 33.70 5.36 1.66
N LYS A 875 34.88 4.97 1.17
CA LYS A 875 35.89 4.26 1.99
C LYS A 875 36.37 5.09 3.18
N GLY A 876 36.52 6.40 3.00
CA GLY A 876 36.87 7.32 4.08
C GLY A 876 35.81 7.34 5.18
N GLN A 877 34.53 7.38 4.79
CA GLN A 877 33.39 7.30 5.72
C GLN A 877 33.35 5.95 6.45
N GLU A 878 33.54 4.83 5.74
CA GLU A 878 33.60 3.48 6.34
C GLU A 878 34.71 3.37 7.41
N ALA A 879 35.90 3.90 7.11
CA ALA A 879 37.03 3.88 8.03
C ALA A 879 36.76 4.76 9.28
N SER A 880 36.18 5.95 9.09
CA SER A 880 35.79 6.85 10.18
C SER A 880 34.77 6.18 11.11
N LEU A 881 33.73 5.58 10.55
CA LEU A 881 32.69 4.88 11.30
C LEU A 881 33.22 3.66 12.06
N THR A 882 34.10 2.89 11.43
CA THR A 882 34.75 1.76 12.09
C THR A 882 35.59 2.23 13.28
N ALA A 883 36.31 3.35 13.14
CA ALA A 883 37.10 3.93 14.22
C ALA A 883 36.21 4.44 15.38
N LEU A 884 35.09 5.11 15.06
CA LEU A 884 34.11 5.56 16.06
C LEU A 884 33.55 4.39 16.87
N LYS A 885 33.18 3.30 16.19
CA LYS A 885 32.65 2.09 16.84
C LYS A 885 33.69 1.42 17.76
N LEU A 886 34.95 1.36 17.33
CA LEU A 886 36.04 0.82 18.15
C LEU A 886 36.31 1.69 19.40
N ALA A 887 36.24 3.02 19.27
CA ALA A 887 36.42 3.93 20.39
C ALA A 887 35.31 3.78 21.45
N ALA A 888 34.05 3.59 21.03
CA ALA A 888 32.92 3.40 21.93
C ALA A 888 33.04 2.13 22.81
N LEU A 889 33.68 1.07 22.31
CA LEU A 889 33.93 -0.17 23.06
C LEU A 889 34.95 0.00 24.21
N THR A 890 35.77 1.05 24.20
CA THR A 890 36.84 1.26 25.19
C THR A 890 36.44 2.08 26.42
N LEU A 891 35.24 2.69 26.46
CA LEU A 891 34.82 3.68 27.48
C LEU A 891 33.65 3.21 28.37
N GLY A 892 33.50 1.91 28.65
CA GLY A 892 32.31 1.39 29.35
C GLY A 892 32.36 1.43 30.88
N VAL A 893 31.58 2.31 31.53
CA VAL A 893 30.90 2.09 32.84
C VAL A 893 29.65 2.98 32.97
N GLY A 894 28.50 2.42 33.39
CA GLY A 894 27.46 3.14 34.16
C GLY A 894 26.05 3.27 33.56
N HIS A 895 25.05 2.83 34.34
CA HIS A 895 23.57 2.94 34.24
C HIS A 895 22.81 2.19 33.11
N GLU A 896 21.79 1.41 33.52
CA GLU A 896 20.91 0.60 32.65
C GLU A 896 20.06 1.43 31.68
N GLU A 897 19.59 2.62 32.10
CA GLU A 897 18.85 3.56 31.23
C GLU A 897 19.75 4.13 30.11
N CYS A 898 21.04 4.35 30.40
CA CYS A 898 22.05 4.63 29.37
C CYS A 898 22.36 3.40 28.49
N GLY A 899 21.95 2.19 28.88
CA GLY A 899 22.17 0.95 28.16
C GLY A 899 21.35 0.86 26.87
N PHE A 900 20.05 1.12 26.95
CA PHE A 900 19.15 1.04 25.79
C PHE A 900 19.43 2.14 24.77
N THR A 901 19.65 3.39 25.20
CA THR A 901 20.04 4.48 24.30
C THR A 901 21.37 4.17 23.60
N ARG A 902 22.36 3.63 24.30
CA ARG A 902 23.64 3.22 23.71
C ARG A 902 23.47 2.07 22.72
N ALA A 903 22.61 1.10 23.02
CA ALA A 903 22.30 0.01 22.10
C ALA A 903 21.62 0.53 20.82
N ALA A 904 20.69 1.48 20.94
CA ALA A 904 20.06 2.13 19.79
C ALA A 904 21.09 2.89 18.93
N MET A 905 22.03 3.62 19.54
CA MET A 905 23.13 4.27 18.83
C MET A 905 24.01 3.27 18.06
N ASP A 906 24.37 2.12 18.66
CA ASP A 906 25.14 1.09 17.97
C ASP A 906 24.39 0.48 16.77
N LYS A 907 23.06 0.29 16.89
CA LYS A 907 22.21 -0.14 15.77
C LYS A 907 22.26 0.87 14.62
N VAL A 908 22.19 2.18 14.91
CA VAL A 908 22.29 3.23 13.89
C VAL A 908 23.66 3.22 13.22
N GLN A 909 24.75 3.22 13.99
CA GLN A 909 26.11 3.19 13.43
C GLN A 909 26.34 1.95 12.55
N THR A 910 25.86 0.79 12.99
CA THR A 910 25.96 -0.47 12.23
C THR A 910 25.17 -0.39 10.92
N SER A 911 23.97 0.20 10.95
CA SER A 911 23.17 0.36 9.74
C SER A 911 23.83 1.28 8.72
N TYR A 912 24.40 2.42 9.14
CA TYR A 912 25.12 3.32 8.23
C TYR A 912 26.33 2.65 7.59
N LEU A 913 27.10 1.88 8.38
CA LEU A 913 28.22 1.10 7.86
C LEU A 913 27.76 0.09 6.80
N GLY A 914 26.67 -0.63 7.06
CA GLY A 914 26.08 -1.56 6.09
C GLY A 914 25.64 -0.85 4.79
N SER A 915 25.02 0.32 4.89
CA SER A 915 24.60 1.10 3.73
C SER A 915 25.79 1.57 2.88
N LEU A 916 26.85 2.05 3.52
CA LEU A 916 28.07 2.48 2.84
C LEU A 916 28.78 1.32 2.16
N GLN A 917 28.82 0.15 2.78
CA GLN A 917 29.40 -1.07 2.20
C GLN A 917 28.67 -1.50 0.92
N GLU A 918 27.33 -1.54 0.93
CA GLU A 918 26.54 -1.88 -0.25
C GLU A 918 26.73 -0.85 -1.38
N LEU A 919 26.74 0.45 -1.05
CA LEU A 919 26.99 1.53 -1.99
C LEU A 919 28.41 1.46 -2.58
N GLY A 920 29.42 1.23 -1.74
CA GLY A 920 30.81 1.10 -2.12
C GLY A 920 31.07 -0.12 -3.01
N ASP A 921 30.43 -1.24 -2.72
CA ASP A 921 30.51 -2.45 -3.55
C ASP A 921 29.85 -2.26 -4.91
N LEU A 922 28.69 -1.59 -4.97
CA LEU A 922 28.04 -1.27 -6.23
C LEU A 922 28.89 -0.30 -7.07
N LEU A 923 29.39 0.78 -6.47
CA LEU A 923 30.29 1.74 -7.13
C LEU A 923 31.55 1.06 -7.67
N ARG A 924 32.13 0.12 -6.92
CA ARG A 924 33.30 -0.66 -7.35
C ARG A 924 33.00 -1.48 -8.61
N LYS A 925 31.88 -2.21 -8.61
CA LYS A 925 31.43 -2.99 -9.79
C LYS A 925 31.20 -2.08 -11.00
N ARG A 926 30.64 -0.87 -10.80
CA ARG A 926 30.44 0.14 -11.84
C ARG A 926 31.76 0.78 -12.33
N ALA A 927 32.74 0.96 -11.45
CA ALA A 927 34.08 1.40 -11.83
C ALA A 927 34.80 0.38 -12.72
N ASP A 928 34.52 -0.91 -12.54
CA ASP A 928 35.05 -1.96 -13.40
C ASP A 928 34.42 -1.97 -14.79
N SER A 929 33.10 -1.71 -14.91
CA SER A 929 32.44 -1.63 -16.21
C SER A 929 32.93 -0.44 -17.07
N LEU A 930 33.35 0.67 -16.44
CA LEU A 930 34.00 1.82 -17.10
C LEU A 930 35.27 1.44 -17.89
N LYS A 931 36.00 0.41 -17.46
CA LYS A 931 37.21 -0.06 -18.19
C LYS A 931 36.85 -0.51 -19.59
N SER A 932 35.65 -1.05 -19.79
CA SER A 932 35.16 -1.50 -21.08
C SER A 932 34.88 -0.36 -22.04
N LEU A 933 34.73 0.89 -21.59
CA LEU A 933 34.39 2.07 -22.39
C LEU A 933 35.61 2.77 -23.01
N LYS A 934 36.83 2.37 -22.64
CA LYS A 934 38.07 2.97 -23.16
C LYS A 934 38.20 2.76 -24.67
N PHE A 935 38.65 3.82 -25.35
CA PHE A 935 38.60 3.99 -26.81
C PHE A 935 39.92 3.76 -27.54
#